data_AF-A0A067D745-F1
#
_entry.id   AF-A0A067D745-F1
#
_cell.length_a   1.000
_cell.length_b   1.000
_cell.length_c   1.000
_cell.angle_alpha   90.00
_cell.angle_beta   90.00
_cell.angle_gamma   90.00
#
_symmetry.space_group_name_H-M   'P 1'
#
loop_
_entity.id
_entity.type
_entity.pdbx_description
1 polymer ?
#
loop_
_entity_poly.entity_id
_entity_poly.type
_entity_poly.pdbx_seq_one_letter_code
_entity_poly.pdbx_strand_id
1 'polypeptide(L)'
;MPRIGPDINLGLCSEPSTTDASAAAAALKRLQPTSMDVLQCLVSNVVTCSIALLSLVTLFVFLTQVRVLILSVGMFQRAIVSKNVQTADQFWAPYGKSCVVDKEGFVAHSCSADVQNTTQANAWTAIGLVLAHQWAAELTKARVLYVTTCIIGATPSVGWGDLQFIAGYDGYPDCLPSDGAQSIAGMAMLETTVRDTHPEGLYFLTLYSDLNPTMQNVLTYVNTDGTTARLLSNPLRTLVTLQGQTIADAIGQNYMIHSYPLGPRYQVTVSCHTEMEELSAFTSSLRGWSQGKYSQQPVAPGWTCGHAVQNAPELIVLQLVAFVAACLLLSGDIYLTCYGLQHVYHAKPVTMTYRILDGLERRKCLTLVIVLNALPSLLYLDVARIYYFTQNGYLVWSLAVAMLAVFASFAVVLVLRQVLPVPARCHTACLQYNATLFVYTSLTTIFLACAGTQSLFETTYNAFFAAEPTLGLWLRNATWPSGAYVAQGTSVVFTWLQIHLCAALSAALALSLLTTLFERLYRRQSFLLRTDWCLQNSFLVVANPPTLLTALPLDEHATIRVHQHVACLPCVLTQLGYVTVTRRTASDTTTGPVLPKPPKTFFVISIYALVPALLCPRLFWFPPRTYGHVVDGKFIATPDAYLDRQARYEYKHVTHVH
;
A
#
# COMPACT_ATOMS: atom_id res chain seq x y z
N MET A 1 -55.71 47.77 -57.11
CA MET A 1 -54.70 48.08 -58.14
C MET A 1 -53.65 48.99 -57.52
N PRO A 2 -52.35 48.83 -57.82
CA PRO A 2 -51.62 47.64 -58.32
C PRO A 2 -50.41 47.28 -57.39
N ARG A 3 -50.06 45.99 -57.19
CA ARG A 3 -49.09 45.12 -57.93
C ARG A 3 -47.65 45.69 -57.93
N ILE A 4 -46.59 44.95 -57.60
CA ILE A 4 -45.98 43.83 -58.36
C ILE A 4 -44.95 43.10 -57.42
N GLY A 5 -44.93 41.76 -57.35
CA GLY A 5 -43.74 40.95 -56.95
C GLY A 5 -42.98 40.46 -58.20
N PRO A 6 -42.03 39.49 -58.20
CA PRO A 6 -41.51 38.63 -57.13
C PRO A 6 -39.94 38.53 -57.17
N ASP A 7 -39.37 37.42 -56.68
CA ASP A 7 -37.99 36.91 -56.89
C ASP A 7 -36.97 37.13 -55.76
N ILE A 8 -37.11 36.35 -54.68
CA ILE A 8 -35.95 35.92 -53.89
C ILE A 8 -35.48 34.58 -54.46
N ASN A 9 -34.39 34.66 -55.22
CA ASN A 9 -33.66 33.53 -55.77
C ASN A 9 -33.27 32.53 -54.68
N LEU A 10 -33.63 31.26 -54.93
CA LEU A 10 -32.92 30.08 -54.46
C LEU A 10 -31.48 30.14 -55.00
N GLY A 11 -30.61 30.82 -54.27
CA GLY A 11 -29.16 30.77 -54.48
C GLY A 11 -28.64 29.42 -54.01
N LEU A 12 -28.39 28.54 -54.97
CA LEU A 12 -27.58 27.33 -54.90
C LEU A 12 -26.54 27.38 -53.78
N CYS A 13 -26.46 26.29 -53.02
CA CYS A 13 -25.25 25.89 -52.31
C CYS A 13 -24.06 26.02 -53.28
N SER A 14 -23.31 27.11 -53.16
CA SER A 14 -21.99 27.18 -53.77
C SER A 14 -21.18 26.07 -53.15
N GLU A 15 -20.68 25.18 -54.00
CA GLU A 15 -19.69 24.16 -53.63
C GLU A 15 -18.59 24.82 -52.78
N PRO A 16 -18.11 24.13 -51.72
CA PRO A 16 -17.05 24.67 -50.89
C PRO A 16 -15.83 24.94 -51.76
N SER A 17 -15.33 26.18 -51.71
CA SER A 17 -14.06 26.51 -52.35
C SER A 17 -12.98 25.58 -51.78
N THR A 18 -12.24 24.92 -52.66
CA THR A 18 -11.15 23.98 -52.30
C THR A 18 -10.07 24.63 -51.40
N THR A 19 -10.03 25.95 -51.39
CA THR A 19 -9.19 26.80 -50.55
C THR A 19 -9.56 26.76 -49.05
N ASP A 20 -10.84 26.63 -48.68
CA ASP A 20 -11.27 26.69 -47.27
C ASP A 20 -11.07 25.37 -46.52
N ALA A 21 -11.26 24.25 -47.21
CA ALA A 21 -10.87 22.92 -46.71
C ALA A 21 -9.35 22.82 -46.50
N SER A 22 -8.57 23.52 -47.33
CA SER A 22 -7.10 23.56 -47.24
C SER A 22 -6.61 24.34 -46.01
N ALA A 23 -7.29 25.42 -45.61
CA ALA A 23 -6.93 26.22 -44.44
C ALA A 23 -7.22 25.49 -43.13
N ALA A 24 -8.38 24.83 -43.01
CA ALA A 24 -8.71 23.97 -41.87
C ALA A 24 -7.76 22.76 -41.79
N ALA A 25 -7.44 22.13 -42.94
CA ALA A 25 -6.47 21.04 -43.00
C ALA A 25 -5.04 21.48 -42.66
N ALA A 26 -4.62 22.70 -43.04
CA ALA A 26 -3.32 23.27 -42.70
C ALA A 26 -3.22 23.64 -41.21
N ALA A 27 -4.30 24.15 -40.60
CA ALA A 27 -4.38 24.37 -39.15
C ALA A 27 -4.32 23.03 -38.38
N LEU A 28 -4.99 21.99 -38.89
CA LEU A 28 -4.94 20.63 -38.34
C LEU A 28 -3.54 20.02 -38.42
N LYS A 29 -2.81 20.29 -39.51
CA LYS A 29 -1.42 19.83 -39.71
C LYS A 29 -0.44 20.51 -38.75
N ARG A 30 -0.72 21.75 -38.32
CA ARG A 30 0.05 22.47 -37.29
C ARG A 30 -0.25 21.99 -35.86
N LEU A 31 -1.40 21.34 -35.64
CA LEU A 31 -1.82 20.77 -34.36
C LEU A 31 -1.45 19.29 -34.20
N GLN A 32 -0.74 18.70 -35.17
CA GLN A 32 -0.28 17.31 -35.04
C GLN A 32 0.76 17.22 -33.91
N PRO A 33 0.50 16.41 -32.86
CA PRO A 33 1.44 16.23 -31.77
C PRO A 33 2.74 15.62 -32.31
N THR A 34 3.88 16.00 -31.73
CA THR A 34 5.16 15.39 -32.11
C THR A 34 5.15 13.91 -31.75
N SER A 35 5.96 13.10 -32.45
CA SER A 35 6.12 11.67 -32.12
C SER A 35 6.55 11.46 -30.66
N MET A 36 7.30 12.41 -30.10
CA MET A 36 7.70 12.44 -28.69
C MET A 36 6.52 12.65 -27.73
N ASP A 37 5.59 13.56 -28.04
CA ASP A 37 4.40 13.80 -27.23
C ASP A 37 3.46 12.60 -27.21
N VAL A 38 3.33 11.92 -28.36
CA VAL A 38 2.54 10.69 -28.51
C VAL A 38 3.14 9.58 -27.63
N LEU A 39 4.46 9.38 -27.71
CA LEU A 39 5.16 8.37 -26.92
C LEU A 39 5.02 8.63 -25.41
N GLN A 40 5.19 9.88 -24.96
CA GLN A 40 5.03 10.25 -23.55
C GLN A 40 3.63 9.96 -23.02
N CYS A 41 2.58 10.24 -23.81
CA CYS A 41 1.20 9.96 -23.40
C CYS A 41 0.95 8.46 -23.27
N LEU A 42 1.45 7.66 -24.23
CA LEU A 42 1.31 6.20 -24.20
C LEU A 42 2.03 5.57 -23.02
N VAL A 43 3.28 5.97 -22.76
CA VAL A 43 4.05 5.51 -21.59
C VAL A 43 3.32 5.86 -20.31
N SER A 44 2.80 7.10 -20.19
CA SER A 44 2.02 7.50 -19.01
C SER A 44 0.77 6.64 -18.82
N ASN A 45 0.04 6.30 -19.88
CA ASN A 45 -1.14 5.46 -19.78
C ASN A 45 -0.79 4.02 -19.37
N VAL A 46 0.29 3.46 -19.90
CA VAL A 46 0.78 2.13 -19.49
C VAL A 46 1.15 2.13 -18.02
N VAL A 47 1.92 3.13 -17.56
CA VAL A 47 2.29 3.27 -16.15
C VAL A 47 1.05 3.44 -15.27
N THR A 48 0.08 4.24 -15.68
CA THR A 48 -1.19 4.43 -14.96
C THR A 48 -1.98 3.13 -14.83
N CYS A 49 -2.11 2.38 -15.93
CA CYS A 49 -2.73 1.06 -15.91
C CYS A 49 -1.98 0.11 -14.98
N SER A 50 -0.65 0.08 -15.03
CA SER A 50 0.18 -0.73 -14.14
C SER A 50 0.01 -0.34 -12.66
N ILE A 51 -0.12 0.95 -12.34
CA ILE A 51 -0.39 1.43 -10.98
C ILE A 51 -1.78 1.01 -10.50
N ALA A 52 -2.80 1.13 -11.37
CA ALA A 52 -4.14 0.66 -11.04
C ALA A 52 -4.17 -0.86 -10.82
N LEU A 53 -3.37 -1.60 -11.59
CA LEU A 53 -3.17 -3.04 -11.47
C LEU A 53 -2.14 -3.43 -10.37
N LEU A 54 -1.46 -2.48 -9.73
CA LEU A 54 -0.51 -2.78 -8.65
C LEU A 54 -1.22 -3.45 -7.47
N SER A 55 -2.47 -3.07 -7.23
CA SER A 55 -3.38 -3.70 -6.28
C SER A 55 -3.58 -5.20 -6.52
N LEU A 56 -3.52 -5.66 -7.78
CA LEU A 56 -3.51 -7.08 -8.09
C LEU A 56 -2.20 -7.75 -7.78
N VAL A 57 -1.08 -7.11 -8.13
CA VAL A 57 0.23 -7.71 -7.92
C VAL A 57 0.42 -7.90 -6.42
N THR A 58 0.04 -6.92 -5.61
CA THR A 58 0.06 -7.03 -4.16
C THR A 58 -0.96 -8.03 -3.65
N LEU A 59 -2.23 -7.99 -4.11
CA LEU A 59 -3.23 -8.99 -3.70
C LEU A 59 -2.81 -10.42 -4.07
N PHE A 60 -2.29 -10.64 -5.27
CA PHE A 60 -1.81 -11.94 -5.73
C PHE A 60 -0.61 -12.39 -4.88
N VAL A 61 0.39 -11.53 -4.67
CA VAL A 61 1.53 -11.82 -3.78
C VAL A 61 1.08 -12.09 -2.34
N PHE A 62 -0.01 -11.45 -1.88
CA PHE A 62 -0.53 -11.62 -0.52
C PHE A 62 -1.50 -12.80 -0.36
N LEU A 63 -2.14 -13.27 -1.44
CA LEU A 63 -3.10 -14.37 -1.45
C LEU A 63 -2.51 -15.71 -1.86
N THR A 64 -1.46 -15.75 -2.68
CA THR A 64 -0.89 -17.02 -3.12
C THR A 64 -0.09 -17.68 -2.00
N GLN A 65 -0.83 -18.47 -1.21
CA GLN A 65 -0.31 -19.64 -0.49
C GLN A 65 0.08 -20.78 -1.47
N VAL A 66 -0.10 -20.56 -2.79
CA VAL A 66 0.19 -21.53 -3.85
C VAL A 66 1.68 -21.48 -4.17
N ARG A 67 2.37 -22.57 -3.83
CA ARG A 67 3.82 -22.90 -3.92
C ARG A 67 4.57 -22.59 -5.24
N VAL A 68 4.04 -21.81 -6.18
CA VAL A 68 4.61 -21.65 -7.54
C VAL A 68 5.20 -20.26 -7.81
N LEU A 69 4.95 -19.24 -6.96
CA LEU A 69 5.68 -17.97 -7.04
C LEU A 69 6.33 -17.66 -5.68
N ILE A 70 7.66 -17.65 -5.65
CA ILE A 70 8.68 -17.54 -4.59
C ILE A 70 8.43 -16.67 -3.32
N LEU A 71 7.26 -16.05 -3.10
CA LEU A 71 6.99 -15.23 -1.91
C LEU A 71 5.58 -15.52 -1.35
N SER A 72 5.43 -16.51 -0.45
CA SER A 72 4.17 -16.73 0.28
C SER A 72 4.02 -15.69 1.41
N VAL A 73 3.74 -14.44 1.07
CA VAL A 73 3.58 -13.35 2.05
C VAL A 73 2.14 -13.36 2.56
N GLY A 74 1.84 -14.21 3.55
CA GLY A 74 0.53 -14.18 4.22
C GLY A 74 0.30 -12.86 4.97
N MET A 75 -0.56 -11.97 4.46
CA MET A 75 -0.91 -10.69 5.14
C MET A 75 -2.15 -10.78 6.03
N PHE A 76 -2.82 -11.94 6.04
CA PHE A 76 -3.99 -12.20 6.89
C PHE A 76 -3.70 -13.20 8.00
N GLN A 77 -2.69 -14.05 7.80
CA GLN A 77 -2.15 -14.93 8.81
C GLN A 77 -0.72 -15.31 8.42
N ARG A 78 0.23 -15.08 9.32
CA ARG A 78 1.65 -15.39 9.13
C ARG A 78 2.33 -15.45 10.49
N ALA A 79 3.27 -16.37 10.62
CA ALA A 79 4.12 -16.57 11.78
C ALA A 79 5.55 -16.89 11.32
N ILE A 80 6.52 -16.17 11.87
CA ILE A 80 7.93 -16.21 11.46
C ILE A 80 8.83 -16.04 12.68
N VAL A 81 9.94 -16.77 12.68
CA VAL A 81 11.05 -16.56 13.62
C VAL A 81 11.76 -15.23 13.34
N SER A 82 11.69 -14.31 14.28
CA SER A 82 12.48 -13.08 14.32
C SER A 82 13.90 -13.41 14.74
N LYS A 83 14.90 -12.92 14.00
CA LYS A 83 16.30 -13.16 14.35
C LYS A 83 16.70 -12.33 15.57
N ASN A 84 17.29 -12.95 16.58
CA ASN A 84 17.76 -12.23 17.76
C ASN A 84 19.20 -12.63 18.17
N VAL A 85 20.18 -12.11 17.44
CA VAL A 85 21.61 -12.32 17.77
C VAL A 85 22.08 -11.35 18.86
N GLN A 86 23.08 -11.77 19.67
CA GLN A 86 23.62 -10.98 20.78
C GLN A 86 24.46 -9.78 20.33
N THR A 87 23.83 -8.79 19.68
CA THR A 87 24.48 -7.58 19.16
C THR A 87 23.72 -6.32 19.57
N ALA A 88 24.43 -5.19 19.60
CA ALA A 88 23.83 -3.89 19.88
C ALA A 88 22.75 -3.49 18.84
N ASP A 89 22.91 -3.94 17.59
CA ASP A 89 21.92 -3.71 16.51
C ASP A 89 20.60 -4.46 16.75
N GLN A 90 20.62 -5.50 17.58
CA GLN A 90 19.43 -6.24 18.07
C GLN A 90 19.05 -5.80 19.49
N PHE A 91 19.46 -4.59 19.89
CA PHE A 91 19.17 -3.95 21.17
C PHE A 91 19.73 -4.65 22.41
N TRP A 92 20.65 -5.61 22.27
CA TRP A 92 21.31 -6.24 23.41
C TRP A 92 22.23 -5.25 24.13
N ALA A 93 22.14 -5.21 25.44
CA ALA A 93 23.03 -4.43 26.29
C ALA A 93 23.32 -5.12 27.62
N PRO A 94 24.51 -4.90 28.22
CA PRO A 94 24.80 -5.37 29.56
C PRO A 94 23.93 -4.65 30.59
N TYR A 95 23.47 -5.40 31.60
CA TYR A 95 22.69 -4.86 32.72
C TYR A 95 23.36 -5.09 34.08
N GLY A 96 23.81 -6.31 34.36
CA GLY A 96 24.51 -6.62 35.62
C GLY A 96 25.29 -7.93 35.60
N LYS A 97 26.38 -8.00 36.36
CA LYS A 97 27.25 -9.18 36.53
C LYS A 97 27.50 -9.43 38.02
N SER A 98 26.49 -9.94 38.71
CA SER A 98 26.50 -10.01 40.18
C SER A 98 25.79 -11.23 40.74
N CYS A 99 24.73 -11.70 40.07
CA CYS A 99 23.94 -12.82 40.54
C CYS A 99 24.71 -14.15 40.55
N VAL A 100 24.58 -14.89 41.65
CA VAL A 100 25.06 -16.27 41.75
C VAL A 100 23.87 -17.16 42.07
N VAL A 101 23.75 -18.28 41.36
CA VAL A 101 22.69 -19.27 41.58
C VAL A 101 23.32 -20.55 42.12
N ASP A 102 22.72 -21.10 43.18
CA ASP A 102 23.03 -22.42 43.73
C ASP A 102 21.78 -23.32 43.73
N LYS A 103 21.82 -24.45 44.44
CA LYS A 103 20.70 -25.40 44.49
C LYS A 103 19.45 -24.85 45.20
N GLU A 104 19.59 -23.80 46.00
CA GLU A 104 18.52 -23.16 46.76
C GLU A 104 17.99 -21.89 46.07
N GLY A 105 18.54 -21.51 44.92
CA GLY A 105 18.11 -20.33 44.16
C GLY A 105 19.19 -19.27 44.05
N PHE A 106 18.79 -18.00 44.03
CA PHE A 106 19.76 -16.89 44.09
C PHE A 106 20.45 -16.84 45.46
N VAL A 107 21.77 -16.86 45.47
CA VAL A 107 22.57 -16.72 46.69
C VAL A 107 22.32 -15.34 47.30
N ALA A 108 22.05 -15.29 48.62
CA ALA A 108 21.78 -14.05 49.33
C ALA A 108 22.88 -13.00 49.10
N HIS A 109 22.47 -11.76 48.82
CA HIS A 109 23.37 -10.62 48.54
C HIS A 109 24.30 -10.77 47.32
N SER A 110 24.12 -11.78 46.47
CA SER A 110 24.90 -11.89 45.23
C SER A 110 24.41 -10.89 44.17
N CYS A 111 23.12 -10.88 43.87
CA CYS A 111 22.53 -9.98 42.89
C CYS A 111 22.57 -8.51 43.33
N SER A 112 22.82 -7.59 42.40
CA SER A 112 22.70 -6.15 42.66
C SER A 112 21.24 -5.73 42.86
N ALA A 113 21.03 -4.64 43.61
CA ALA A 113 19.69 -4.12 43.89
C ALA A 113 18.90 -3.80 42.61
N ASP A 114 19.56 -3.23 41.60
CA ASP A 114 18.92 -2.93 40.31
C ASP A 114 18.36 -4.19 39.64
N VAL A 115 19.13 -5.28 39.65
CA VAL A 115 18.72 -6.56 39.06
C VAL A 115 17.57 -7.18 39.84
N GLN A 116 17.64 -7.19 41.18
CA GLN A 116 16.57 -7.71 42.03
C GLN A 116 15.26 -6.93 41.87
N ASN A 117 15.36 -5.62 41.68
CA ASN A 117 14.21 -4.74 41.52
C ASN A 117 13.50 -4.89 40.17
N THR A 118 14.02 -5.72 39.24
CA THR A 118 13.39 -5.96 37.93
C THR A 118 11.97 -6.49 38.04
N THR A 119 11.69 -7.24 39.10
CA THR A 119 10.38 -7.84 39.39
C THR A 119 9.99 -7.58 40.84
N GLN A 120 8.79 -7.99 41.23
CA GLN A 120 8.42 -8.01 42.65
C GLN A 120 9.28 -9.01 43.44
N ALA A 121 9.57 -8.72 44.71
CA ALA A 121 10.49 -9.52 45.52
C ALA A 121 10.12 -11.01 45.58
N ASN A 122 8.83 -11.34 45.77
CA ASN A 122 8.37 -12.73 45.81
C ASN A 122 8.57 -13.44 44.47
N ALA A 123 8.28 -12.75 43.36
CA ALA A 123 8.52 -13.27 42.02
C ALA A 123 10.01 -13.47 41.75
N TRP A 124 10.87 -12.52 42.17
CA TRP A 124 12.32 -12.64 42.03
C TRP A 124 12.89 -13.88 42.73
N THR A 125 12.47 -14.11 43.99
CA THR A 125 12.87 -15.31 44.74
C THR A 125 12.42 -16.59 44.02
N ALA A 126 11.17 -16.61 43.54
CA ALA A 126 10.64 -17.75 42.79
C ALA A 126 11.37 -17.99 41.47
N ILE A 127 11.73 -16.93 40.73
CA ILE A 127 12.54 -17.03 39.50
C ILE A 127 13.89 -17.67 39.83
N GLY A 128 14.56 -17.25 40.91
CA GLY A 128 15.82 -17.87 41.35
C GLY A 128 15.69 -19.36 41.62
N LEU A 129 14.62 -19.77 42.32
CA LEU A 129 14.31 -21.18 42.56
C LEU A 129 14.05 -21.96 41.28
N VAL A 130 13.34 -21.37 40.31
CA VAL A 130 13.09 -21.99 39.01
C VAL A 130 14.39 -22.17 38.24
N LEU A 131 15.25 -21.15 38.18
CA LEU A 131 16.57 -21.24 37.54
C LEU A 131 17.42 -22.35 38.16
N ALA A 132 17.48 -22.42 39.50
CA ALA A 132 18.21 -23.45 40.22
C ALA A 132 17.68 -24.87 39.91
N HIS A 133 16.36 -25.03 39.91
CA HIS A 133 15.73 -26.32 39.62
C HIS A 133 15.96 -26.74 38.16
N GLN A 134 15.82 -25.82 37.21
CA GLN A 134 15.92 -26.13 35.78
C GLN A 134 17.39 -26.31 35.32
N TRP A 135 18.35 -25.66 35.98
CA TRP A 135 19.78 -25.89 35.82
C TRP A 135 20.36 -26.87 36.84
N ALA A 136 19.53 -27.71 37.48
CA ALA A 136 19.99 -28.64 38.51
C ALA A 136 21.10 -29.57 38.02
N ALA A 137 21.04 -30.01 36.75
CA ALA A 137 22.10 -30.81 36.12
C ALA A 137 23.43 -30.05 36.04
N GLU A 138 23.39 -28.76 35.70
CA GLU A 138 24.56 -27.88 35.66
C GLU A 138 25.18 -27.71 37.05
N LEU A 139 24.33 -27.54 38.07
CA LEU A 139 24.70 -27.42 39.47
C LEU A 139 25.21 -28.74 40.09
N THR A 140 25.18 -29.86 39.35
CA THR A 140 25.94 -31.06 39.73
C THR A 140 27.39 -31.01 39.25
N LYS A 141 27.68 -30.25 38.19
CA LYS A 141 29.02 -30.07 37.63
C LYS A 141 29.77 -28.90 38.28
N ALA A 142 29.06 -27.86 38.69
CA ALA A 142 29.60 -26.75 39.47
C ALA A 142 28.78 -26.55 40.74
N ARG A 143 29.41 -26.10 41.84
CA ARG A 143 28.71 -25.82 43.10
C ARG A 143 27.74 -24.63 42.97
N VAL A 144 28.11 -23.67 42.13
CA VAL A 144 27.36 -22.44 41.86
C VAL A 144 27.49 -22.09 40.37
N LEU A 145 26.54 -21.32 39.86
CA LEU A 145 26.58 -20.72 38.53
C LEU A 145 26.65 -19.19 38.64
N TYR A 146 27.53 -18.58 37.85
CA TYR A 146 27.67 -17.13 37.76
C TYR A 146 26.74 -16.61 36.68
N VAL A 147 25.75 -15.80 37.06
CA VAL A 147 24.70 -15.34 36.17
C VAL A 147 24.94 -13.87 35.81
N THR A 148 25.17 -13.64 34.53
CA THR A 148 25.10 -12.32 33.93
C THR A 148 23.67 -12.01 33.53
N THR A 149 23.23 -10.80 33.82
CA THR A 149 21.97 -10.24 33.35
C THR A 149 22.21 -9.28 32.21
N CYS A 150 21.47 -9.50 31.13
CA CYS A 150 21.44 -8.66 29.95
C CYS A 150 20.03 -8.11 29.78
N ILE A 151 19.92 -7.04 29.02
CA ILE A 151 18.63 -6.51 28.57
C ILE A 151 18.61 -6.46 27.06
N ILE A 152 17.42 -6.64 26.50
CA ILE A 152 17.10 -6.31 25.12
C ILE A 152 16.16 -5.12 25.18
N GLY A 153 16.53 -4.01 24.55
CA GLY A 153 15.73 -2.78 24.58
C GLY A 153 15.87 -2.01 25.89
N ALA A 154 14.74 -1.72 26.54
CA ALA A 154 14.65 -0.91 27.76
C ALA A 154 15.30 0.49 27.63
N THR A 155 15.05 1.13 26.49
CA THR A 155 15.44 2.52 26.22
C THR A 155 14.24 3.30 25.69
N PRO A 156 14.21 4.64 25.86
CA PRO A 156 13.11 5.46 25.33
C PRO A 156 12.92 5.35 23.81
N SER A 157 13.97 5.02 23.04
CA SER A 157 13.88 4.82 21.60
C SER A 157 13.32 3.46 21.18
N VAL A 158 13.45 2.44 22.03
CA VAL A 158 12.93 1.08 21.78
C VAL A 158 11.52 0.92 22.35
N GLY A 159 11.25 1.47 23.55
CA GLY A 159 9.89 1.52 24.11
C GLY A 159 9.39 0.22 24.75
N TRP A 160 10.09 -0.90 24.58
CA TRP A 160 9.83 -2.20 25.20
C TRP A 160 11.15 -2.80 25.69
N GLY A 161 11.11 -3.84 26.52
CA GLY A 161 12.33 -4.56 26.86
C GLY A 161 12.16 -5.76 27.77
N ASP A 162 13.13 -6.67 27.64
CA ASP A 162 13.14 -7.99 28.28
C ASP A 162 14.46 -8.20 29.02
N LEU A 163 14.45 -9.07 30.04
CA LEU A 163 15.65 -9.43 30.80
C LEU A 163 16.15 -10.83 30.39
N GLN A 164 17.45 -10.98 30.16
CA GLN A 164 18.07 -12.26 29.84
C GLN A 164 19.07 -12.64 30.92
N PHE A 165 19.11 -13.93 31.26
CA PHE A 165 20.06 -14.53 32.17
C PHE A 165 21.02 -15.42 31.39
N ILE A 166 22.32 -15.22 31.55
CA ILE A 166 23.35 -16.05 30.94
C ILE A 166 24.19 -16.65 32.06
N ALA A 167 24.15 -17.98 32.21
CA ALA A 167 24.84 -18.70 33.26
C ALA A 167 26.20 -19.23 32.79
N GLY A 168 27.26 -18.99 33.56
CA GLY A 168 28.59 -19.58 33.37
C GLY A 168 29.01 -20.45 34.55
N TYR A 169 29.87 -21.43 34.32
CA TYR A 169 30.41 -22.30 35.39
C TYR A 169 31.52 -21.62 36.18
N ASP A 170 32.44 -20.97 35.48
CA ASP A 170 33.73 -20.54 36.03
C ASP A 170 33.80 -19.01 36.24
N GLY A 171 32.83 -18.26 35.69
CA GLY A 171 32.73 -16.80 35.81
C GLY A 171 31.54 -16.24 35.04
N TYR A 172 31.36 -14.91 35.12
CA TYR A 172 30.25 -14.17 34.51
C TYR A 172 30.41 -14.05 32.99
N PRO A 173 29.54 -14.69 32.19
CA PRO A 173 29.59 -14.58 30.72
C PRO A 173 29.31 -13.14 30.26
N ASP A 174 29.81 -12.73 29.10
CA ASP A 174 29.48 -11.45 28.48
C ASP A 174 28.11 -11.47 27.79
N CYS A 175 27.40 -10.33 27.86
CA CYS A 175 26.16 -10.11 27.11
C CYS A 175 26.40 -9.90 25.61
N LEU A 176 27.53 -9.30 25.26
CA LEU A 176 27.96 -8.95 23.91
C LEU A 176 29.35 -9.57 23.67
N PRO A 177 29.43 -10.90 23.50
CA PRO A 177 30.71 -11.57 23.27
C PRO A 177 31.38 -11.04 21.98
N SER A 178 32.68 -10.75 22.06
CA SER A 178 33.47 -10.19 20.95
C SER A 178 34.47 -11.14 20.32
N ASP A 179 34.81 -12.23 21.00
CA ASP A 179 35.96 -13.09 20.67
C ASP A 179 35.54 -14.54 20.44
N GLY A 180 34.67 -14.76 19.45
CA GLY A 180 34.18 -16.08 19.07
C GLY A 180 33.22 -16.70 20.08
N ALA A 181 33.31 -18.02 20.23
CA ALA A 181 32.39 -18.77 21.07
C ALA A 181 32.69 -18.61 22.57
N GLN A 182 31.69 -18.16 23.32
CA GLN A 182 31.71 -18.08 24.77
C GLN A 182 30.96 -19.26 25.39
N SER A 183 31.63 -20.08 26.19
CA SER A 183 31.01 -21.24 26.85
C SER A 183 30.04 -20.82 27.97
N ILE A 184 28.82 -21.35 27.94
CA ILE A 184 27.77 -21.11 28.93
C ILE A 184 27.18 -22.43 29.43
N ALA A 185 26.62 -22.41 30.64
CA ALA A 185 25.85 -23.51 31.24
C ALA A 185 24.39 -23.49 30.78
N GLY A 186 23.87 -22.31 30.46
CA GLY A 186 22.49 -22.14 30.05
C GLY A 186 22.14 -20.67 29.85
N MET A 187 20.98 -20.45 29.26
CA MET A 187 20.45 -19.11 29.02
C MET A 187 18.96 -19.10 29.30
N ALA A 188 18.45 -18.03 29.89
CA ALA A 188 17.02 -17.85 30.13
C ALA A 188 16.58 -16.44 29.74
N MET A 189 15.32 -16.32 29.36
CA MET A 189 14.66 -15.08 29.00
C MET A 189 13.47 -14.89 29.94
N LEU A 190 13.39 -13.71 30.55
CA LEU A 190 12.32 -13.29 31.43
C LEU A 190 11.52 -12.18 30.74
N GLU A 191 10.23 -12.47 30.63
CA GLU A 191 9.22 -11.67 29.97
C GLU A 191 7.99 -11.55 30.87
N THR A 192 6.92 -10.96 30.35
CA THR A 192 5.59 -10.95 30.97
C THR A 192 4.55 -11.52 30.01
N THR A 193 3.43 -12.02 30.55
CA THR A 193 2.31 -12.50 29.74
C THR A 193 0.99 -12.37 30.48
N VAL A 194 -0.14 -12.50 29.78
CA VAL A 194 -1.48 -12.53 30.37
C VAL A 194 -2.12 -13.89 30.10
N ARG A 195 -2.88 -14.39 31.07
CA ARG A 195 -3.69 -15.60 30.96
C ARG A 195 -5.09 -15.29 31.49
N ASP A 196 -6.10 -15.99 30.99
CA ASP A 196 -7.50 -15.76 31.41
C ASP A 196 -7.71 -15.93 32.93
N THR A 197 -6.92 -16.81 33.57
CA THR A 197 -6.96 -17.04 35.01
C THR A 197 -6.18 -16.00 35.83
N HIS A 198 -5.33 -15.20 35.19
CA HIS A 198 -4.43 -14.22 35.82
C HIS A 198 -4.44 -12.91 35.00
N PRO A 199 -5.55 -12.15 35.03
CA PRO A 199 -5.69 -10.91 34.26
C PRO A 199 -4.72 -9.81 34.72
N GLU A 200 -4.17 -9.90 35.94
CA GLU A 200 -3.14 -9.01 36.48
C GLU A 200 -1.77 -9.18 35.81
N GLY A 201 -1.59 -10.22 35.00
CA GLY A 201 -0.34 -10.55 34.33
C GLY A 201 0.56 -11.47 35.17
N LEU A 202 1.44 -12.18 34.46
CA LEU A 202 2.38 -13.15 35.01
C LEU A 202 3.77 -12.85 34.46
N TYR A 203 4.80 -13.12 35.24
CA TYR A 203 6.15 -13.22 34.71
C TYR A 203 6.29 -14.54 33.95
N PHE A 204 6.99 -14.52 32.82
CA PHE A 204 7.14 -15.65 31.93
C PHE A 204 8.62 -15.94 31.69
N LEU A 205 9.07 -17.10 32.12
CA LEU A 205 10.47 -17.53 32.02
C LEU A 205 10.58 -18.64 30.98
N THR A 206 11.40 -18.43 29.96
CA THR A 206 11.80 -19.44 28.97
C THR A 206 13.29 -19.75 29.12
N LEU A 207 13.66 -21.01 29.28
CA LEU A 207 15.02 -21.42 29.65
C LEU A 207 15.57 -22.55 28.78
N TYR A 208 16.87 -22.42 28.49
CA TYR A 208 17.75 -23.41 27.90
C TYR A 208 18.79 -23.89 28.94
N SER A 209 18.98 -25.20 29.03
CA SER A 209 20.01 -25.87 29.85
C SER A 209 20.86 -26.75 28.95
N ASP A 210 22.18 -26.58 29.04
CA ASP A 210 23.13 -27.24 28.15
C ASP A 210 23.23 -28.75 28.37
N LEU A 211 23.14 -29.23 29.61
CA LEU A 211 23.17 -30.66 29.97
C LEU A 211 21.81 -31.36 29.86
N ASN A 212 20.74 -30.65 29.51
CA ASN A 212 19.45 -31.27 29.29
C ASN A 212 19.39 -31.83 27.85
N PRO A 213 19.40 -33.17 27.65
CA PRO A 213 19.44 -33.76 26.31
C PRO A 213 18.19 -33.44 25.48
N THR A 214 17.06 -33.13 26.12
CA THR A 214 15.83 -32.76 25.40
C THR A 214 15.91 -31.37 24.75
N MET A 215 16.86 -30.53 25.16
CA MET A 215 17.08 -29.17 24.65
C MET A 215 18.23 -29.05 23.67
N GLN A 216 18.98 -30.14 23.44
CA GLN A 216 20.13 -30.15 22.53
C GLN A 216 19.75 -30.48 21.09
N ASN A 217 18.53 -30.96 20.84
CA ASN A 217 18.09 -31.31 19.49
C ASN A 217 17.70 -30.05 18.71
N VAL A 218 18.26 -29.92 17.51
CA VAL A 218 17.99 -28.80 16.61
C VAL A 218 16.87 -29.19 15.65
N LEU A 219 15.78 -28.44 15.67
CA LEU A 219 14.64 -28.56 14.77
C LEU A 219 14.75 -27.51 13.66
N THR A 220 14.47 -27.93 12.42
CA THR A 220 14.27 -26.98 11.32
C THR A 220 12.81 -26.54 11.31
N TYR A 221 12.55 -25.32 11.77
CA TYR A 221 11.25 -24.69 11.72
C TYR A 221 11.01 -24.08 10.34
N VAL A 222 9.88 -24.42 9.71
CA VAL A 222 9.49 -23.86 8.42
C VAL A 222 8.52 -22.72 8.68
N ASN A 223 8.96 -21.50 8.41
CA ASN A 223 8.15 -20.30 8.50
C ASN A 223 7.00 -20.36 7.49
N THR A 224 5.92 -19.63 7.79
CA THR A 224 4.77 -19.50 6.89
C THR A 224 5.10 -18.90 5.52
N ASP A 225 6.20 -18.14 5.40
CA ASP A 225 6.68 -17.62 4.11
C ASP A 225 7.63 -18.57 3.35
N GLY A 226 7.77 -19.81 3.83
CA GLY A 226 8.62 -20.84 3.24
C GLY A 226 10.10 -20.74 3.60
N THR A 227 10.53 -19.67 4.29
CA THR A 227 11.88 -19.60 4.85
C THR A 227 12.04 -20.59 6.01
N THR A 228 13.28 -20.92 6.37
CA THR A 228 13.55 -21.85 7.47
C THR A 228 14.42 -21.19 8.54
N ALA A 229 14.17 -21.57 9.79
CA ALA A 229 14.96 -21.20 10.95
C ALA A 229 15.35 -22.45 11.73
N ARG A 230 16.45 -22.38 12.50
CA ARG A 230 16.91 -23.48 13.35
C ARG A 230 16.59 -23.13 14.79
N LEU A 231 15.79 -23.98 15.44
CA LEU A 231 15.35 -23.80 16.82
C LEU A 231 15.80 -24.99 17.66
N LEU A 232 16.12 -24.77 18.92
CA LEU A 232 16.31 -25.84 19.89
C LEU A 232 14.95 -26.37 20.36
N SER A 233 14.82 -27.69 20.49
CA SER A 233 13.56 -28.30 20.90
C SER A 233 13.27 -28.10 22.38
N ASN A 234 11.97 -27.96 22.72
CA ASN A 234 11.45 -28.07 24.08
C ASN A 234 12.16 -27.20 25.14
N PRO A 235 12.30 -25.88 24.92
CA PRO A 235 12.75 -25.00 26.00
C PRO A 235 11.78 -25.11 27.19
N LEU A 236 12.32 -25.02 28.41
CA LEU A 236 11.50 -25.07 29.62
C LEU A 236 10.79 -23.72 29.78
N ARG A 237 9.48 -23.76 30.02
CA ARG A 237 8.64 -22.57 30.13
C ARG A 237 7.91 -22.58 31.46
N THR A 238 8.00 -21.50 32.21
CA THR A 238 7.42 -21.39 33.55
C THR A 238 6.85 -20.00 33.78
N LEU A 239 5.62 -19.95 34.26
CA LEU A 239 4.96 -18.73 34.71
C LEU A 239 5.24 -18.54 36.19
N VAL A 240 5.47 -17.30 36.59
CA VAL A 240 5.64 -16.90 37.98
C VAL A 240 4.62 -15.81 38.29
N THR A 241 3.77 -16.08 39.27
CA THR A 241 2.78 -15.11 39.77
C THR A 241 3.47 -13.99 40.55
N LEU A 242 2.77 -12.87 40.75
CA LEU A 242 3.26 -11.76 41.58
C LEU A 242 3.55 -12.20 43.03
N GLN A 243 2.87 -13.23 43.51
CA GLN A 243 3.03 -13.82 44.84
C GLN A 243 4.13 -14.89 44.91
N GLY A 244 4.82 -15.18 43.80
CA GLY A 244 5.93 -16.15 43.75
C GLY A 244 5.52 -17.61 43.58
N GLN A 245 4.26 -17.89 43.22
CA GLN A 245 3.86 -19.25 42.80
C GLN A 245 4.32 -19.54 41.38
N THR A 246 4.78 -20.77 41.14
CA THR A 246 5.30 -21.23 39.85
C THR A 246 4.30 -22.16 39.17
N ILE A 247 4.13 -22.00 37.85
CA ILE A 247 3.19 -22.77 37.04
C ILE A 247 3.93 -23.18 35.75
N ALA A 248 3.91 -24.46 35.38
CA ALA A 248 4.46 -24.88 34.10
C ALA A 248 3.59 -24.35 32.94
N ASP A 249 4.20 -23.79 31.90
CA ASP A 249 3.47 -23.27 30.74
C ASP A 249 3.64 -24.19 29.53
N ALA A 250 2.54 -24.78 29.09
CA ALA A 250 2.51 -25.55 27.85
C ALA A 250 2.18 -24.67 26.62
N ILE A 251 1.64 -23.46 26.83
CA ILE A 251 1.16 -22.59 25.75
C ILE A 251 2.34 -21.87 25.09
N GLY A 252 3.25 -21.32 25.89
CA GLY A 252 4.45 -20.63 25.44
C GLY A 252 4.21 -19.31 24.69
N GLN A 253 2.97 -18.81 24.68
CA GLN A 253 2.60 -17.58 23.99
C GLN A 253 2.66 -16.36 24.92
N ASN A 254 3.11 -15.26 24.35
CA ASN A 254 3.15 -13.93 24.95
C ASN A 254 2.92 -12.86 23.86
N TYR A 255 3.12 -11.59 24.20
CA TYR A 255 2.96 -10.46 23.29
C TYR A 255 1.59 -10.45 22.57
N MET A 256 0.50 -10.74 23.29
CA MET A 256 -0.84 -10.61 22.74
C MET A 256 -1.23 -9.15 22.62
N ILE A 257 -1.10 -8.59 21.42
CA ILE A 257 -1.38 -7.18 21.11
C ILE A 257 -2.47 -7.11 20.06
N HIS A 258 -3.44 -6.20 20.27
CA HIS A 258 -4.50 -5.93 19.31
C HIS A 258 -4.29 -4.61 18.58
N SER A 259 -4.72 -4.55 17.33
CA SER A 259 -4.77 -3.32 16.54
C SER A 259 -5.99 -3.29 15.63
N TYR A 260 -6.49 -2.08 15.35
CA TYR A 260 -7.79 -1.87 14.69
C TYR A 260 -7.70 -0.90 13.49
N PRO A 261 -6.86 -1.17 12.47
CA PRO A 261 -6.61 -0.24 11.35
C PRO A 261 -7.84 0.04 10.48
N LEU A 262 -8.79 -0.89 10.41
CA LEU A 262 -10.07 -0.75 9.69
C LEU A 262 -11.28 -0.83 10.62
N GLY A 263 -11.06 -0.62 11.93
CA GLY A 263 -12.06 -0.75 12.98
C GLY A 263 -12.22 -2.17 13.56
N PRO A 264 -13.12 -2.36 14.54
CA PRO A 264 -13.21 -3.59 15.34
C PRO A 264 -13.53 -4.87 14.57
N ARG A 265 -14.22 -4.78 13.42
CA ARG A 265 -14.57 -5.96 12.60
C ARG A 265 -13.34 -6.66 12.01
N TYR A 266 -12.27 -5.91 11.75
CA TYR A 266 -11.04 -6.39 11.10
C TYR A 266 -9.85 -6.28 12.06
N GLN A 267 -10.04 -6.75 13.30
CA GLN A 267 -9.03 -6.76 14.32
C GLN A 267 -7.80 -7.56 13.88
N VAL A 268 -6.62 -6.97 14.07
CA VAL A 268 -5.34 -7.65 13.94
C VAL A 268 -4.92 -8.10 15.33
N THR A 269 -4.72 -9.40 15.51
CA THR A 269 -4.17 -9.97 16.74
C THR A 269 -2.77 -10.45 16.46
N VAL A 270 -1.79 -9.86 17.15
CA VAL A 270 -0.39 -10.28 17.13
C VAL A 270 -0.13 -11.11 18.37
N SER A 271 0.67 -12.16 18.22
CA SER A 271 1.14 -13.01 19.30
C SER A 271 2.53 -13.52 18.97
N CYS A 272 3.37 -13.66 19.99
CA CYS A 272 4.67 -14.29 19.86
C CYS A 272 4.71 -15.57 20.68
N HIS A 273 5.57 -16.49 20.24
CA HIS A 273 5.92 -17.68 20.98
C HIS A 273 7.43 -17.64 21.24
N THR A 274 7.82 -17.63 22.50
CA THR A 274 9.24 -17.50 22.89
C THR A 274 9.96 -18.81 22.65
N GLU A 275 11.06 -18.77 21.90
CA GLU A 275 11.85 -19.93 21.47
C GLU A 275 13.34 -19.73 21.82
N MET A 276 14.13 -20.79 21.61
CA MET A 276 15.58 -20.73 21.66
C MET A 276 16.12 -20.98 20.25
N GLU A 277 16.73 -19.98 19.65
CA GLU A 277 17.35 -20.06 18.32
C GLU A 277 18.71 -20.74 18.38
N GLU A 278 18.99 -21.56 17.38
CA GLU A 278 20.30 -22.17 17.17
C GLU A 278 21.05 -21.39 16.07
N LEU A 279 22.17 -20.78 16.45
CA LEU A 279 22.80 -19.72 15.67
C LEU A 279 23.90 -20.19 14.69
N SER A 280 24.14 -21.49 14.51
CA SER A 280 25.24 -22.00 13.66
C SER A 280 25.24 -21.46 12.24
N ALA A 281 24.07 -21.15 11.69
CA ALA A 281 23.94 -20.55 10.35
C ALA A 281 24.49 -19.11 10.28
N PHE A 282 24.68 -18.44 11.42
CA PHE A 282 25.05 -17.03 11.51
C PHE A 282 26.41 -16.77 12.17
N THR A 283 27.00 -17.77 12.86
CA THR A 283 28.26 -17.61 13.62
C THR A 283 29.39 -17.01 12.80
N SER A 284 29.50 -17.32 11.50
CA SER A 284 30.53 -16.76 10.62
C SER A 284 30.42 -15.24 10.40
N SER A 285 29.24 -14.66 10.65
CA SER A 285 28.98 -13.22 10.53
C SER A 285 29.03 -12.48 11.87
N LEU A 286 29.17 -13.21 12.98
CA LEU A 286 29.19 -12.68 14.34
C LEU A 286 30.63 -12.58 14.84
N ARG A 287 30.92 -11.52 15.63
CA ARG A 287 32.23 -11.39 16.30
C ARG A 287 32.36 -12.36 17.46
N GLY A 288 31.28 -12.59 18.20
CA GLY A 288 31.17 -13.62 19.21
C GLY A 288 29.72 -14.04 19.47
N TRP A 289 29.54 -15.15 20.17
CA TRP A 289 28.23 -15.72 20.50
C TRP A 289 28.30 -16.60 21.74
N SER A 290 27.18 -16.80 22.44
CA SER A 290 27.08 -17.78 23.52
C SER A 290 26.89 -19.19 22.96
N GLN A 291 27.59 -20.16 23.54
CA GLN A 291 27.58 -21.56 23.13
C GLN A 291 27.55 -22.47 24.37
N GLY A 292 26.72 -23.50 24.34
CA GLY A 292 26.69 -24.52 25.39
C GLY A 292 28.06 -25.21 25.56
N LYS A 293 28.59 -25.29 26.79
CA LYS A 293 29.92 -25.84 27.08
C LYS A 293 30.05 -27.31 26.66
N TYR A 294 29.00 -28.11 26.85
CA TYR A 294 28.96 -29.54 26.59
C TYR A 294 28.27 -29.86 25.26
N SER A 295 27.16 -29.22 24.92
CA SER A 295 26.46 -29.48 23.65
C SER A 295 27.15 -28.87 22.44
N GLN A 296 27.98 -27.85 22.66
CA GLN A 296 28.60 -27.03 21.61
C GLN A 296 27.57 -26.36 20.68
N GLN A 297 26.32 -26.20 21.12
CA GLN A 297 25.28 -25.50 20.36
C GLN A 297 25.35 -23.99 20.60
N PRO A 298 25.48 -23.16 19.55
CA PRO A 298 25.40 -21.71 19.69
C PRO A 298 23.93 -21.30 19.86
N VAL A 299 23.62 -20.56 20.93
CA VAL A 299 22.23 -20.33 21.36
C VAL A 299 21.98 -18.87 21.69
N ALA A 300 20.79 -18.40 21.31
CA ALA A 300 20.20 -17.15 21.81
C ALA A 300 18.68 -17.32 21.93
N PRO A 301 18.01 -16.58 22.83
CA PRO A 301 16.56 -16.57 22.86
C PRO A 301 16.03 -15.84 21.62
N GLY A 302 14.88 -16.24 21.13
CA GLY A 302 14.22 -15.60 20.00
C GLY A 302 12.71 -15.75 20.07
N TRP A 303 12.03 -15.27 19.04
CA TRP A 303 10.57 -15.27 19.01
C TRP A 303 10.05 -15.75 17.68
N THR A 304 9.07 -16.64 17.73
CA THR A 304 8.18 -16.88 16.60
C THR A 304 6.99 -15.94 16.73
N CYS A 305 7.07 -14.78 16.09
CA CYS A 305 6.00 -13.80 16.10
C CYS A 305 5.11 -13.92 14.87
N GLY A 306 3.82 -13.71 15.08
CA GLY A 306 2.84 -13.78 14.01
C GLY A 306 1.61 -12.96 14.28
N HIS A 307 0.72 -12.94 13.29
CA HIS A 307 -0.55 -12.25 13.39
C HIS A 307 -1.68 -13.08 12.77
N ALA A 308 -2.90 -12.75 13.15
CA ALA A 308 -4.13 -13.18 12.53
C ALA A 308 -5.10 -12.00 12.38
N VAL A 309 -5.74 -11.91 11.22
CA VAL A 309 -6.73 -10.87 10.90
C VAL A 309 -8.13 -11.46 10.97
N GLN A 310 -8.99 -10.86 11.79
CA GLN A 310 -10.39 -11.25 11.88
C GLN A 310 -11.18 -10.87 10.62
N ASN A 311 -12.10 -11.75 10.19
CA ASN A 311 -12.94 -11.56 8.99
C ASN A 311 -12.14 -11.29 7.70
N ALA A 312 -10.89 -11.78 7.62
CA ALA A 312 -10.04 -11.66 6.44
C ALA A 312 -10.72 -12.03 5.10
N PRO A 313 -11.56 -13.10 5.00
CA PRO A 313 -12.23 -13.45 3.74
C PRO A 313 -13.10 -12.31 3.15
N GLU A 314 -13.69 -11.46 3.98
CA GLU A 314 -14.50 -10.32 3.51
C GLU A 314 -13.64 -9.28 2.79
N LEU A 315 -12.46 -8.97 3.33
CA LEU A 315 -11.52 -8.03 2.72
C LEU A 315 -10.98 -8.58 1.40
N ILE A 316 -10.72 -9.88 1.33
CA ILE A 316 -10.30 -10.57 0.12
C ILE A 316 -11.37 -10.45 -0.96
N VAL A 317 -12.63 -10.76 -0.63
CA VAL A 317 -13.76 -10.63 -1.56
C VAL A 317 -13.96 -9.18 -2.00
N LEU A 318 -13.87 -8.22 -1.09
CA LEU A 318 -13.97 -6.79 -1.40
C LEU A 318 -12.91 -6.37 -2.43
N GLN A 319 -11.64 -6.76 -2.23
CA GLN A 319 -10.55 -6.44 -3.16
C GLN A 319 -10.72 -7.13 -4.50
N LEU A 320 -11.16 -8.40 -4.52
CA LEU A 320 -11.44 -9.12 -5.77
C LEU A 320 -12.56 -8.47 -6.58
N VAL A 321 -13.67 -8.09 -5.92
CA VAL A 321 -14.80 -7.42 -6.57
C VAL A 321 -14.39 -6.02 -7.06
N ALA A 322 -13.71 -5.23 -6.22
CA ALA A 322 -13.20 -3.92 -6.60
C ALA A 322 -12.20 -4.03 -7.75
N PHE A 323 -11.37 -5.06 -7.77
CA PHE A 323 -10.45 -5.33 -8.86
C PHE A 323 -11.19 -5.62 -10.18
N VAL A 324 -12.14 -6.56 -10.19
CA VAL A 324 -12.91 -6.89 -11.40
C VAL A 324 -13.64 -5.65 -11.91
N ALA A 325 -14.23 -4.86 -11.00
CA ALA A 325 -14.84 -3.59 -11.33
C ALA A 325 -13.82 -2.59 -11.92
N ALA A 326 -12.61 -2.49 -11.38
CA ALA A 326 -11.55 -1.63 -11.92
C ALA A 326 -11.20 -2.05 -13.34
N CYS A 327 -10.97 -3.34 -13.60
CA CYS A 327 -10.69 -3.86 -14.94
C CYS A 327 -11.80 -3.55 -15.95
N LEU A 328 -13.06 -3.72 -15.56
CA LEU A 328 -14.20 -3.37 -16.40
C LEU A 328 -14.22 -1.87 -16.71
N LEU A 329 -13.98 -1.02 -15.71
CA LEU A 329 -13.94 0.44 -15.87
C LEU A 329 -12.71 0.93 -16.64
N LEU A 330 -11.58 0.24 -16.57
CA LEU A 330 -10.35 0.53 -17.33
C LEU A 330 -10.38 -0.03 -18.76
N SER A 331 -11.27 -0.99 -19.05
CA SER A 331 -11.27 -1.72 -20.34
C SER A 331 -11.32 -0.81 -21.57
N GLY A 332 -12.12 0.26 -21.54
CA GLY A 332 -12.18 1.26 -22.60
C GLY A 332 -10.88 2.04 -22.76
N ASP A 333 -10.27 2.46 -21.66
CA ASP A 333 -8.99 3.17 -21.66
C ASP A 333 -7.83 2.27 -22.14
N ILE A 334 -7.83 0.99 -21.76
CA ILE A 334 -6.87 -0.02 -22.24
C ILE A 334 -7.02 -0.23 -23.74
N TYR A 335 -8.25 -0.41 -24.24
CA TYR A 335 -8.52 -0.59 -25.66
C TYR A 335 -7.99 0.59 -26.49
N LEU A 336 -8.27 1.81 -26.06
CA LEU A 336 -7.81 3.02 -26.74
C LEU A 336 -6.29 3.18 -26.69
N THR A 337 -5.65 2.80 -25.58
CA THR A 337 -4.19 2.79 -25.45
C THR A 337 -3.56 1.77 -26.40
N CYS A 338 -4.11 0.55 -26.49
CA CYS A 338 -3.66 -0.48 -27.45
C CYS A 338 -3.88 -0.05 -28.91
N TYR A 339 -5.02 0.57 -29.22
CA TYR A 339 -5.30 1.11 -30.54
C TYR A 339 -4.28 2.19 -30.94
N GLY A 340 -3.93 3.08 -30.01
CA GLY A 340 -2.88 4.08 -30.18
C GLY A 340 -1.50 3.45 -30.44
N LEU A 341 -1.10 2.46 -29.64
CA LEU A 341 0.16 1.72 -29.82
C LEU A 341 0.25 1.06 -31.20
N GLN A 342 -0.85 0.43 -31.66
CA GLN A 342 -0.90 -0.20 -32.98
C GLN A 342 -0.69 0.83 -34.10
N HIS A 343 -1.23 2.04 -33.97
CA HIS A 343 -1.06 3.10 -34.97
C HIS A 343 0.36 3.66 -34.98
N VAL A 344 0.99 3.83 -33.80
CA VAL A 344 2.42 4.18 -33.71
C VAL A 344 3.28 3.13 -34.40
N TYR A 345 3.04 1.85 -34.09
CA TYR A 345 3.81 0.73 -34.66
C TYR A 345 3.73 0.67 -36.19
N HIS A 346 2.55 0.96 -36.75
CA HIS A 346 2.35 0.98 -38.21
C HIS A 346 2.68 2.34 -38.86
N ALA A 347 3.33 3.26 -38.16
CA ALA A 347 3.65 4.62 -38.64
C ALA A 347 2.43 5.37 -39.22
N LYS A 348 1.22 5.07 -38.72
CA LYS A 348 -0.01 5.77 -39.10
C LYS A 348 -0.13 7.05 -38.27
N PRO A 349 -0.73 8.12 -38.82
CA PRO A 349 -0.93 9.36 -38.07
C PRO A 349 -1.78 9.06 -36.83
N VAL A 350 -1.19 9.25 -35.65
CA VAL A 350 -1.87 9.06 -34.37
C VAL A 350 -2.55 10.37 -33.99
N THR A 351 -3.87 10.39 -34.11
CA THR A 351 -4.70 11.54 -33.71
C THR A 351 -5.08 11.50 -32.23
N MET A 352 -4.64 10.50 -31.48
CA MET A 352 -5.07 10.24 -30.11
C MET A 352 -3.92 10.36 -29.11
N THR A 353 -3.81 11.53 -28.49
CA THR A 353 -2.94 11.76 -27.34
C THR A 353 -3.80 12.23 -26.17
N TYR A 354 -4.22 11.30 -25.31
CA TYR A 354 -4.78 11.65 -24.02
C TYR A 354 -4.10 10.86 -22.91
N ARG A 355 -3.98 11.48 -21.75
CA ARG A 355 -3.51 10.86 -20.52
C ARG A 355 -4.70 10.48 -19.66
N ILE A 356 -4.76 9.24 -19.18
CA ILE A 356 -5.86 8.73 -18.34
C ILE A 356 -5.97 9.57 -17.05
N LEU A 357 -4.83 9.92 -16.45
CA LEU A 357 -4.76 10.67 -15.19
C LEU A 357 -5.38 12.07 -15.27
N ASP A 358 -5.20 12.77 -16.39
CA ASP A 358 -5.73 14.12 -16.60
C ASP A 358 -7.27 14.12 -16.69
N GLY A 359 -7.87 12.97 -16.98
CA GLY A 359 -9.31 12.78 -17.01
C GLY A 359 -9.91 12.09 -15.77
N LEU A 360 -9.14 11.94 -14.68
CA LEU A 360 -9.65 11.34 -13.43
C LEU A 360 -10.81 12.12 -12.83
N GLU A 361 -10.86 13.44 -13.02
CA GLU A 361 -11.98 14.30 -12.59
C GLU A 361 -13.34 13.78 -13.09
N ARG A 362 -13.36 13.20 -14.30
CA ARG A 362 -14.57 12.68 -14.94
C ARG A 362 -14.72 11.17 -14.79
N ARG A 363 -13.66 10.44 -14.45
CA ARG A 363 -13.64 8.97 -14.22
C ARG A 363 -13.98 8.58 -12.76
N LYS A 364 -15.12 9.06 -12.29
CA LYS A 364 -15.55 9.00 -10.87
C LYS A 364 -15.62 7.58 -10.30
N CYS A 365 -16.22 6.68 -11.06
CA CYS A 365 -16.40 5.29 -10.65
C CYS A 365 -15.04 4.59 -10.56
N LEU A 366 -14.16 4.85 -11.54
CA LEU A 366 -12.82 4.29 -11.57
C LEU A 366 -12.00 4.75 -10.35
N THR A 367 -11.96 6.05 -10.07
CA THR A 367 -11.24 6.59 -8.91
C THR A 367 -11.76 6.00 -7.60
N LEU A 368 -13.07 5.93 -7.40
CA LEU A 368 -13.67 5.33 -6.21
C LEU A 368 -13.27 3.86 -6.04
N VAL A 369 -13.37 3.08 -7.12
CA VAL A 369 -13.02 1.66 -7.09
C VAL A 369 -11.54 1.44 -6.83
N ILE A 370 -10.64 2.28 -7.37
CA ILE A 370 -9.20 2.24 -7.06
C ILE A 370 -8.96 2.50 -5.56
N VAL A 371 -9.62 3.51 -4.99
CA VAL A 371 -9.52 3.82 -3.55
C VAL A 371 -10.03 2.66 -2.70
N LEU A 372 -11.18 2.07 -3.03
CA LEU A 372 -11.73 0.93 -2.31
C LEU A 372 -10.83 -0.31 -2.40
N ASN A 373 -10.20 -0.54 -3.56
CA ASN A 373 -9.27 -1.65 -3.75
C ASN A 373 -7.96 -1.45 -2.94
N ALA A 374 -7.49 -0.20 -2.84
CA ALA A 374 -6.29 0.14 -2.07
C ALA A 374 -6.55 0.30 -0.57
N LEU A 375 -7.81 0.42 -0.11
CA LEU A 375 -8.17 0.64 1.29
C LEU A 375 -7.51 -0.35 2.29
N PRO A 376 -7.38 -1.66 1.98
CA PRO A 376 -6.72 -2.60 2.89
C PRO A 376 -5.23 -2.33 3.12
N SER A 377 -4.61 -1.40 2.39
CA SER A 377 -3.23 -0.96 2.65
C SER A 377 -3.02 -0.45 4.06
N LEU A 378 -4.05 0.14 4.68
CA LEU A 378 -4.02 0.60 6.08
C LEU A 378 -3.77 -0.57 7.04
N LEU A 379 -4.40 -1.72 6.77
CA LEU A 379 -4.20 -2.94 7.54
C LEU A 379 -2.85 -3.58 7.22
N TYR A 380 -2.47 -3.62 5.95
CA TYR A 380 -1.20 -4.21 5.52
C TYR A 380 0.01 -3.53 6.16
N LEU A 381 -0.02 -2.21 6.31
CA LEU A 381 1.05 -1.49 7.01
C LEU A 381 1.15 -1.87 8.49
N ASP A 382 0.00 -2.03 9.14
CA ASP A 382 -0.07 -2.38 10.55
C ASP A 382 0.47 -3.79 10.82
N VAL A 383 0.21 -4.71 9.89
CA VAL A 383 0.79 -6.05 9.89
C VAL A 383 2.26 -6.03 9.50
N ALA A 384 2.65 -5.23 8.50
CA ALA A 384 4.01 -5.23 7.97
C ALA A 384 5.04 -4.77 9.01
N ARG A 385 4.68 -3.78 9.85
CA ARG A 385 5.61 -3.22 10.86
C ARG A 385 6.18 -4.26 11.82
N ILE A 386 5.45 -5.34 12.16
CA ILE A 386 5.90 -6.34 13.15
C ILE A 386 7.03 -7.24 12.66
N TYR A 387 7.37 -7.16 11.36
CA TYR A 387 8.33 -8.07 10.73
C TYR A 387 9.72 -7.46 10.53
N TYR A 388 10.07 -6.40 11.26
CA TYR A 388 11.36 -5.70 11.14
C TYR A 388 12.58 -6.64 11.16
N PHE A 389 12.63 -7.55 12.14
CA PHE A 389 13.73 -8.50 12.31
C PHE A 389 13.64 -9.78 11.47
N THR A 390 12.84 -9.77 10.41
CA THR A 390 12.68 -10.91 9.49
C THR A 390 13.35 -10.64 8.14
N GLN A 391 13.80 -11.70 7.48
CA GLN A 391 14.53 -11.59 6.21
C GLN A 391 13.77 -10.82 5.11
N ASN A 392 12.47 -11.02 5.01
CA ASN A 392 11.62 -10.39 3.99
C ASN A 392 10.81 -9.20 4.54
N GLY A 393 11.00 -8.79 5.80
CA GLY A 393 10.17 -7.77 6.46
C GLY A 393 10.13 -6.44 5.72
N TYR A 394 11.29 -5.94 5.31
CA TYR A 394 11.41 -4.66 4.61
C TYR A 394 10.74 -4.65 3.23
N LEU A 395 10.75 -5.79 2.53
CA LEU A 395 10.05 -5.94 1.26
C LEU A 395 8.52 -5.81 1.47
N VAL A 396 8.00 -6.48 2.51
CA VAL A 396 6.57 -6.41 2.86
C VAL A 396 6.17 -4.99 3.26
N TRP A 397 6.99 -4.31 4.06
CA TRP A 397 6.80 -2.90 4.41
C TRP A 397 6.74 -2.01 3.17
N SER A 398 7.71 -2.16 2.25
CA SER A 398 7.78 -1.36 1.03
C SER A 398 6.57 -1.56 0.12
N LEU A 399 6.09 -2.80 -0.04
CA LEU A 399 4.89 -3.12 -0.82
C LEU A 399 3.62 -2.53 -0.17
N ALA A 400 3.52 -2.59 1.16
CA ALA A 400 2.40 -2.00 1.90
C ALA A 400 2.39 -0.46 1.78
N VAL A 401 3.57 0.19 1.87
CA VAL A 401 3.73 1.63 1.63
C VAL A 401 3.36 2.02 0.20
N ALA A 402 3.80 1.26 -0.81
CA ALA A 402 3.44 1.54 -2.20
C ALA A 402 1.92 1.50 -2.42
N MET A 403 1.22 0.58 -1.76
CA MET A 403 -0.24 0.52 -1.79
C MET A 403 -0.90 1.67 -1.03
N LEU A 404 -0.36 2.05 0.12
CA LEU A 404 -0.83 3.23 0.84
C LEU A 404 -0.69 4.49 -0.01
N ALA A 405 0.42 4.62 -0.74
CA ALA A 405 0.64 5.76 -1.63
C ALA A 405 -0.48 5.84 -2.69
N VAL A 406 -0.87 4.71 -3.30
CA VAL A 406 -2.00 4.65 -4.23
C VAL A 406 -3.30 5.04 -3.54
N PHE A 407 -3.59 4.48 -2.36
CA PHE A 407 -4.78 4.84 -1.58
C PHE A 407 -4.85 6.35 -1.32
N ALA A 408 -3.79 6.93 -0.76
CA ALA A 408 -3.72 8.33 -0.37
C ALA A 408 -3.81 9.28 -1.57
N SER A 409 -3.04 9.05 -2.63
CA SER A 409 -3.03 9.89 -3.84
C SER A 409 -4.40 9.92 -4.52
N PHE A 410 -5.03 8.76 -4.73
CA PHE A 410 -6.34 8.69 -5.38
C PHE A 410 -7.48 9.17 -4.47
N ALA A 411 -7.37 8.98 -3.14
CA ALA A 411 -8.33 9.54 -2.18
C ALA A 411 -8.35 11.08 -2.23
N VAL A 412 -7.18 11.73 -2.31
CA VAL A 412 -7.11 13.20 -2.47
C VAL A 412 -7.76 13.65 -3.77
N VAL A 413 -7.49 12.96 -4.89
CA VAL A 413 -8.16 13.27 -6.18
C VAL A 413 -9.69 13.14 -6.06
N LEU A 414 -10.19 12.15 -5.30
CA LEU A 414 -11.62 11.97 -5.06
C LEU A 414 -12.22 13.09 -4.21
N VAL A 415 -11.51 13.55 -3.17
CA VAL A 415 -11.95 14.58 -2.21
C VAL A 415 -11.90 16.00 -2.81
N LEU A 416 -10.84 16.35 -3.53
CA LEU A 416 -10.68 17.66 -4.19
C LEU A 416 -11.87 18.02 -5.09
N ARG A 417 -12.62 17.00 -5.53
CA ARG A 417 -13.83 17.14 -6.35
C ARG A 417 -15.11 17.45 -5.55
N GLN A 418 -15.24 17.01 -4.29
CA GLN A 418 -16.52 17.04 -3.56
C GLN A 418 -16.71 18.27 -2.66
N VAL A 419 -15.62 18.95 -2.27
CA VAL A 419 -15.63 19.77 -1.04
C VAL A 419 -15.66 21.29 -1.26
N LEU A 420 -15.54 21.81 -2.48
CA LEU A 420 -15.42 23.26 -2.68
C LEU A 420 -16.71 23.88 -3.25
N PRO A 421 -17.61 24.45 -2.40
CA PRO A 421 -18.70 25.30 -2.86
C PRO A 421 -18.11 26.56 -3.51
N VAL A 422 -18.52 26.84 -4.75
CA VAL A 422 -17.94 27.93 -5.54
C VAL A 422 -18.89 29.12 -5.51
N PRO A 423 -18.41 30.34 -5.18
CA PRO A 423 -19.21 31.56 -5.34
C PRO A 423 -19.61 31.77 -6.80
N ALA A 424 -20.84 32.22 -7.04
CA ALA A 424 -21.40 32.37 -8.39
C ALA A 424 -20.57 33.24 -9.36
N ARG A 425 -19.68 34.10 -8.82
CA ARG A 425 -18.80 34.98 -9.62
C ARG A 425 -17.54 34.28 -10.15
N CYS A 426 -17.24 33.05 -9.73
CA CYS A 426 -16.05 32.30 -10.12
C CYS A 426 -16.35 31.15 -11.12
N HIS A 427 -17.59 31.00 -11.60
CA HIS A 427 -17.97 29.91 -12.52
C HIS A 427 -17.25 29.93 -13.88
N THR A 428 -16.62 31.05 -14.24
CA THR A 428 -15.94 31.25 -15.52
C THR A 428 -14.41 31.18 -15.44
N ALA A 429 -13.85 31.01 -14.24
CA ALA A 429 -12.41 30.96 -14.02
C ALA A 429 -12.01 29.88 -13.01
N CYS A 430 -11.15 28.95 -13.42
CA CYS A 430 -10.68 27.83 -12.61
C CYS A 430 -9.18 27.88 -12.37
N LEU A 431 -8.75 27.39 -11.21
CA LEU A 431 -7.36 27.03 -10.98
C LEU A 431 -7.09 25.68 -11.64
N GLN A 432 -6.01 25.59 -12.41
CA GLN A 432 -5.61 24.36 -13.07
C GLN A 432 -4.50 23.69 -12.26
N TYR A 433 -4.54 22.37 -12.14
CA TYR A 433 -3.43 21.58 -11.62
C TYR A 433 -3.13 20.40 -12.55
N ASN A 434 -1.91 19.85 -12.49
CA ASN A 434 -1.54 18.71 -13.31
C ASN A 434 -1.75 17.41 -12.53
N ALA A 435 -2.82 16.67 -12.83
CA ALA A 435 -3.14 15.41 -12.15
C ALA A 435 -2.08 14.33 -12.35
N THR A 436 -1.51 14.22 -13.55
CA THR A 436 -0.41 13.28 -13.83
C THR A 436 0.78 13.56 -12.92
N LEU A 437 1.21 14.82 -12.85
CA LEU A 437 2.32 15.26 -11.99
C LEU A 437 1.99 15.03 -10.52
N PHE A 438 0.79 15.40 -10.08
CA PHE A 438 0.34 15.19 -8.70
C PHE A 438 0.40 13.71 -8.30
N VAL A 439 -0.20 12.80 -9.09
CA VAL A 439 -0.25 11.37 -8.75
C VAL A 439 1.16 10.78 -8.74
N TYR A 440 1.98 11.00 -9.76
CA TYR A 440 3.33 10.42 -9.78
C TYR A 440 4.25 10.98 -8.71
N THR A 441 4.21 12.30 -8.47
CA THR A 441 5.00 12.91 -7.41
C THR A 441 4.55 12.45 -6.04
N SER A 442 3.24 12.42 -5.75
CA SER A 442 2.72 11.92 -4.47
C SER A 442 3.05 10.45 -4.22
N LEU A 443 2.93 9.59 -5.23
CA LEU A 443 3.34 8.19 -5.11
C LEU A 443 4.82 8.07 -4.72
N THR A 444 5.67 8.83 -5.40
CA THR A 444 7.12 8.79 -5.19
C THR A 444 7.51 9.40 -3.85
N THR A 445 6.94 10.55 -3.49
CA THR A 445 7.27 11.25 -2.23
C THR A 445 6.75 10.50 -1.02
N ILE A 446 5.56 9.89 -1.08
CA ILE A 446 5.05 9.02 0.00
C ILE A 446 5.96 7.80 0.15
N PHE A 447 6.31 7.14 -0.95
CA PHE A 447 7.19 5.97 -0.91
C PHE A 447 8.56 6.32 -0.32
N LEU A 448 9.19 7.39 -0.77
CA LEU A 448 10.48 7.84 -0.24
C LEU A 448 10.37 8.31 1.22
N ALA A 449 9.29 8.98 1.61
CA ALA A 449 9.10 9.44 2.98
C ALA A 449 8.86 8.29 3.97
N CYS A 450 8.16 7.23 3.54
CA CYS A 450 7.73 6.16 4.44
C CYS A 450 8.57 4.87 4.33
N ALA A 451 9.19 4.62 3.18
CA ALA A 451 10.00 3.44 2.88
C ALA A 451 11.36 3.80 2.25
N GLY A 452 11.77 5.08 2.24
CA GLY A 452 13.11 5.46 1.77
C GLY A 452 14.22 5.13 2.76
N THR A 453 13.90 5.02 4.05
CA THR A 453 14.84 4.65 5.11
C THR A 453 14.27 3.56 6.01
N GLN A 454 15.13 2.71 6.56
CA GLN A 454 14.73 1.67 7.52
C GLN A 454 14.34 2.25 8.89
N SER A 455 14.75 3.47 9.21
CA SER A 455 14.50 4.11 10.50
C SER A 455 13.01 4.23 10.87
N LEU A 456 12.15 4.55 9.90
CA LEU A 456 10.71 4.65 10.16
C LEU A 456 10.08 3.27 10.36
N PHE A 457 10.57 2.26 9.65
CA PHE A 457 10.16 0.87 9.84
C PHE A 457 10.54 0.38 11.24
N GLU A 458 11.75 0.69 11.70
CA GLU A 458 12.19 0.41 13.08
C GLU A 458 11.35 1.16 14.12
N THR A 459 11.11 2.45 13.91
CA THR A 459 10.34 3.29 14.85
C THR A 459 8.90 2.77 14.99
N THR A 460 8.27 2.39 13.88
CA THR A 460 6.89 1.85 13.89
C THR A 460 6.80 0.43 14.43
N TYR A 461 7.85 -0.39 14.26
CA TYR A 461 8.01 -1.67 14.95
C TYR A 461 8.10 -1.46 16.47
N ASN A 462 9.01 -0.61 16.92
CA ASN A 462 9.22 -0.31 18.34
C ASN A 462 7.95 0.27 18.98
N ALA A 463 7.27 1.20 18.31
CA ALA A 463 6.01 1.76 18.77
C ALA A 463 4.87 0.72 18.90
N PHE A 464 4.91 -0.39 18.15
CA PHE A 464 3.93 -1.47 18.28
C PHE A 464 4.08 -2.21 19.60
N PHE A 465 5.31 -2.60 19.91
CA PHE A 465 5.65 -3.36 21.12
C PHE A 465 5.73 -2.48 22.37
N ALA A 466 5.85 -1.16 22.20
CA ALA A 466 5.74 -0.16 23.27
C ALA A 466 4.28 0.12 23.72
N ALA A 467 3.34 -0.77 23.39
CA ALA A 467 1.95 -0.66 23.81
C ALA A 467 1.82 -0.71 25.35
N GLU A 468 0.72 -0.17 25.87
CA GLU A 468 0.50 -0.06 27.31
C GLU A 468 0.52 -1.45 27.98
N PRO A 469 1.40 -1.67 28.98
CA PRO A 469 1.54 -2.97 29.61
C PRO A 469 0.54 -3.13 30.76
N THR A 470 -0.02 -4.33 30.91
CA THR A 470 -0.72 -4.73 32.15
C THR A 470 0.30 -5.04 33.25
N LEU A 471 1.40 -5.70 32.88
CA LEU A 471 2.55 -5.98 33.74
C LEU A 471 3.84 -5.77 32.94
N GLY A 472 4.74 -4.93 33.44
CA GLY A 472 6.05 -4.68 32.85
C GLY A 472 7.21 -5.11 33.74
N LEU A 473 8.42 -5.04 33.20
CA LEU A 473 9.66 -5.23 33.93
C LEU A 473 10.24 -3.87 34.35
N TRP A 474 10.74 -3.78 35.58
CA TRP A 474 11.39 -2.56 36.07
C TRP A 474 12.88 -2.53 35.69
N LEU A 475 13.19 -1.92 34.55
CA LEU A 475 14.56 -1.86 34.02
C LEU A 475 15.00 -0.40 33.89
N ARG A 476 16.23 -0.10 34.32
CA ARG A 476 16.82 1.26 34.23
C ARG A 476 15.90 2.35 34.81
N ASN A 477 15.36 2.11 36.01
CA ASN A 477 14.47 3.04 36.72
C ASN A 477 13.17 3.39 35.97
N ALA A 478 12.71 2.52 35.07
CA ALA A 478 11.42 2.66 34.40
C ALA A 478 10.76 1.30 34.22
N THR A 479 9.44 1.27 34.07
CA THR A 479 8.69 0.05 33.74
C THR A 479 8.56 -0.06 32.23
N TRP A 480 9.00 -1.19 31.66
CA TRP A 480 8.94 -1.46 30.24
C TRP A 480 7.97 -2.60 29.92
N PRO A 481 7.17 -2.49 28.84
CA PRO A 481 6.40 -3.61 28.30
C PRO A 481 7.30 -4.77 27.87
N SER A 482 6.85 -6.00 28.17
CA SER A 482 7.63 -7.23 27.99
C SER A 482 6.74 -8.45 27.65
N GLY A 483 5.54 -8.21 27.10
CA GLY A 483 4.65 -9.29 26.63
C GLY A 483 3.24 -9.33 27.25
N ALA A 484 3.01 -8.71 28.42
CA ALA A 484 1.68 -8.55 29.03
C ALA A 484 1.08 -7.17 28.72
N TYR A 485 0.06 -7.12 27.86
CA TYR A 485 -0.56 -5.89 27.38
C TYR A 485 -2.03 -5.76 27.78
N VAL A 486 -2.51 -4.52 27.77
CA VAL A 486 -3.93 -4.21 27.98
C VAL A 486 -4.75 -4.56 26.72
N ALA A 487 -6.02 -4.93 26.91
CA ALA A 487 -6.89 -5.39 25.83
C ALA A 487 -7.24 -4.30 24.79
N GLN A 488 -7.08 -3.02 25.14
CA GLN A 488 -7.31 -1.88 24.25
C GLN A 488 -6.35 -1.89 23.05
N GLY A 489 -5.20 -2.55 23.17
CA GLY A 489 -4.23 -2.71 22.09
C GLY A 489 -3.36 -1.47 21.85
N THR A 490 -2.85 -1.34 20.64
CA THR A 490 -1.88 -0.29 20.26
C THR A 490 -2.41 0.65 19.19
N SER A 491 -1.76 1.81 19.07
CA SER A 491 -2.05 2.78 18.03
C SER A 491 -1.76 2.21 16.63
N VAL A 492 -2.64 2.52 15.69
CA VAL A 492 -2.50 2.12 14.28
C VAL A 492 -1.35 2.85 13.62
N VAL A 493 -0.62 2.22 12.70
CA VAL A 493 0.55 2.82 12.00
C VAL A 493 0.23 4.17 11.37
N PHE A 494 -1.01 4.36 10.91
CA PHE A 494 -1.44 5.60 10.29
C PHE A 494 -1.22 6.84 11.18
N THR A 495 -1.34 6.73 12.50
CA THR A 495 -1.10 7.87 13.42
C THR A 495 0.35 8.35 13.37
N TRP A 496 1.29 7.44 13.14
CA TRP A 496 2.72 7.73 13.03
C TRP A 496 3.09 8.26 11.65
N LEU A 497 2.39 7.81 10.59
CA LEU A 497 2.65 8.23 9.21
C LEU A 497 1.91 9.51 8.81
N GLN A 498 0.94 9.98 9.60
CA GLN A 498 0.05 11.09 9.21
C GLN A 498 0.82 12.35 8.77
N ILE A 499 1.84 12.77 9.53
CA ILE A 499 2.62 13.97 9.19
C ILE A 499 3.37 13.78 7.87
N HIS A 500 4.00 12.63 7.67
CA HIS A 500 4.73 12.30 6.44
C HIS A 500 3.79 12.26 5.24
N LEU A 501 2.59 11.68 5.39
CA LEU A 501 1.58 11.62 4.34
C LEU A 501 1.04 13.00 3.99
N CYS A 502 0.65 13.79 4.98
CA CYS A 502 0.15 15.14 4.77
C CYS A 502 1.21 16.03 4.12
N ALA A 503 2.46 15.97 4.57
CA ALA A 503 3.56 16.73 3.97
C ALA A 503 3.83 16.31 2.52
N ALA A 504 3.91 15.01 2.24
CA ALA A 504 4.15 14.47 0.90
C ALA A 504 3.02 14.84 -0.08
N LEU A 505 1.76 14.69 0.34
CA LEU A 505 0.59 15.05 -0.46
C LEU A 505 0.51 16.56 -0.72
N SER A 506 0.76 17.37 0.31
CA SER A 506 0.71 18.84 0.19
C SER A 506 1.83 19.35 -0.72
N ALA A 507 3.04 18.82 -0.58
CA ALA A 507 4.17 19.17 -1.44
C ALA A 507 3.92 18.75 -2.90
N ALA A 508 3.39 17.55 -3.14
CA ALA A 508 3.02 17.08 -4.47
C ALA A 508 1.92 17.96 -5.11
N LEU A 509 0.90 18.33 -4.34
CA LEU A 509 -0.17 19.20 -4.80
C LEU A 509 0.36 20.60 -5.12
N ALA A 510 1.15 21.19 -4.22
CA ALA A 510 1.79 22.49 -4.43
C ALA A 510 2.68 22.50 -5.67
N LEU A 511 3.50 21.46 -5.87
CA LEU A 511 4.33 21.32 -7.07
C LEU A 511 3.47 21.23 -8.34
N SER A 512 2.37 20.46 -8.30
CA SER A 512 1.46 20.34 -9.44
C SER A 512 0.77 21.67 -9.81
N LEU A 513 0.44 22.48 -8.81
CA LEU A 513 -0.15 23.80 -8.96
C LEU A 513 0.88 24.83 -9.45
N LEU A 514 2.07 24.88 -8.84
CA LEU A 514 3.11 25.84 -9.20
C LEU A 514 3.63 25.61 -10.62
N THR A 515 3.77 24.36 -11.03
CA THR A 515 4.26 24.01 -12.38
C THR A 515 3.26 24.46 -13.44
N THR A 516 1.97 24.21 -13.21
CA THR A 516 0.90 24.66 -14.12
C THR A 516 0.74 26.17 -14.09
N LEU A 517 0.86 26.80 -12.93
CA LEU A 517 0.84 28.26 -12.79
C LEU A 517 1.98 28.91 -13.58
N PHE A 518 3.21 28.40 -13.43
CA PHE A 518 4.39 28.92 -14.13
C PHE A 518 4.26 28.73 -15.64
N GLU A 519 3.83 27.55 -16.10
CA GLU A 519 3.60 27.29 -17.52
C GLU A 519 2.56 28.27 -18.10
N ARG A 520 1.46 28.51 -17.38
CA ARG A 520 0.43 29.46 -17.83
C ARG A 520 0.91 30.90 -17.79
N LEU A 521 1.68 31.31 -16.80
CA LEU A 521 2.23 32.66 -16.75
C LEU A 521 3.20 32.91 -17.90
N TYR A 522 4.11 31.96 -18.13
CA TYR A 522 5.13 32.08 -19.15
C TYR A 522 4.56 32.02 -20.57
N ARG A 523 3.64 31.08 -20.84
CA ARG A 523 3.08 30.86 -22.19
C ARG A 523 1.83 31.68 -22.48
N ARG A 524 1.01 31.97 -21.47
CA ARG A 524 -0.37 32.46 -21.66
C ARG A 524 -0.68 33.76 -20.91
N GLN A 525 0.30 34.33 -20.20
CA GLN A 525 0.16 35.57 -19.44
C GLN A 525 -1.09 35.64 -18.53
N SER A 526 -1.55 34.49 -18.03
CA SER A 526 -2.77 34.39 -17.21
C SER A 526 -2.59 33.40 -16.06
N PHE A 527 -3.09 33.76 -14.88
CA PHE A 527 -3.04 32.89 -13.70
C PHE A 527 -4.14 31.82 -13.69
N LEU A 528 -5.33 32.15 -14.21
CA LEU A 528 -6.52 31.30 -14.16
C LEU A 528 -6.92 30.79 -15.55
N LEU A 529 -7.50 29.61 -15.59
CA LEU A 529 -8.14 29.03 -16.77
C LEU A 529 -9.51 29.65 -16.97
N ARG A 530 -9.70 30.37 -18.09
CA ARG A 530 -11.02 30.84 -18.51
C ARG A 530 -11.80 29.71 -19.16
N THR A 531 -13.01 29.45 -18.65
CA THR A 531 -13.90 28.38 -19.12
C THR A 531 -15.11 28.91 -19.91
N ASP A 532 -15.12 30.20 -20.25
CA ASP A 532 -16.21 30.87 -20.99
C ASP A 532 -16.55 30.19 -22.32
N TRP A 533 -15.53 29.68 -23.03
CA TRP A 533 -15.72 29.00 -24.30
C TRP A 533 -16.48 27.67 -24.16
N CYS A 534 -16.43 27.02 -22.99
CA CYS A 534 -17.18 25.79 -22.74
C CYS A 534 -18.69 26.02 -22.79
N LEU A 535 -19.15 27.26 -22.56
CA LEU A 535 -20.56 27.64 -22.68
C LEU A 535 -21.01 27.81 -24.15
N GLN A 536 -20.05 27.94 -25.08
CA GLN A 536 -20.32 28.13 -26.51
C GLN A 536 -20.35 26.80 -27.29
N ASN A 537 -19.94 25.69 -26.68
CA ASN A 537 -19.91 24.37 -27.28
C ASN A 537 -21.07 23.53 -26.74
N SER A 538 -21.89 22.98 -27.64
CA SER A 538 -23.15 22.33 -27.27
C SER A 538 -22.93 21.05 -26.44
N PHE A 539 -21.82 20.36 -26.68
CA PHE A 539 -21.42 19.17 -25.92
C PHE A 539 -20.90 19.53 -24.52
N LEU A 540 -20.04 20.55 -24.39
CA LEU A 540 -19.42 20.90 -23.10
C LEU A 540 -20.40 21.49 -22.09
N VAL A 541 -21.43 22.19 -22.56
CA VAL A 541 -22.56 22.62 -21.72
C VAL A 541 -23.23 21.42 -21.07
N VAL A 542 -23.47 20.35 -21.84
CA VAL A 542 -24.08 19.10 -21.34
C VAL A 542 -23.09 18.32 -20.46
N ALA A 543 -21.79 18.39 -20.76
CA ALA A 543 -20.75 17.72 -19.98
C ALA A 543 -20.46 18.41 -18.63
N ASN A 544 -21.06 19.58 -18.35
CA ASN A 544 -20.84 20.46 -17.21
C ASN A 544 -19.38 20.96 -17.07
N PRO A 545 -19.08 22.25 -17.29
CA PRO A 545 -17.74 22.79 -17.13
C PRO A 545 -17.27 22.72 -15.66
N PRO A 546 -15.94 22.60 -15.43
CA PRO A 546 -15.39 22.70 -14.08
C PRO A 546 -15.55 24.12 -13.52
N THR A 547 -15.54 24.25 -12.19
CA THR A 547 -15.90 25.51 -11.50
C THR A 547 -14.78 26.15 -10.67
N LEU A 548 -13.97 25.40 -9.91
CA LEU A 548 -12.92 25.99 -9.07
C LEU A 548 -11.53 25.40 -9.29
N LEU A 549 -11.39 24.08 -9.24
CA LEU A 549 -10.14 23.38 -9.43
C LEU A 549 -10.36 22.31 -10.51
N THR A 550 -9.48 22.26 -11.51
CA THR A 550 -9.58 21.27 -12.58
C THR A 550 -8.23 20.73 -13.00
N ALA A 551 -8.23 19.44 -13.33
CA ALA A 551 -7.10 18.79 -14.00
C ALA A 551 -7.28 18.74 -15.53
N LEU A 552 -8.47 19.10 -16.02
CA LEU A 552 -8.80 18.97 -17.42
C LEU A 552 -8.06 20.02 -18.26
N PRO A 553 -7.44 19.64 -19.39
CA PRO A 553 -6.73 20.57 -20.26
C PRO A 553 -7.72 21.31 -21.20
N LEU A 554 -8.60 22.12 -20.62
CA LEU A 554 -9.65 22.88 -21.34
C LEU A 554 -9.16 24.25 -21.86
N ASP A 555 -7.93 24.33 -22.33
CA ASP A 555 -7.36 25.60 -22.79
C ASP A 555 -7.88 26.03 -24.17
N GLU A 556 -7.75 27.31 -24.54
CA GLU A 556 -8.22 27.83 -25.83
C GLU A 556 -7.58 27.12 -27.04
N HIS A 557 -6.36 26.60 -26.91
CA HIS A 557 -5.71 25.78 -27.94
C HIS A 557 -6.36 24.39 -28.14
N ALA A 558 -7.21 23.94 -27.20
CA ALA A 558 -8.00 22.74 -27.35
C ALA A 558 -9.26 22.96 -28.22
N THR A 559 -9.46 24.22 -28.67
CA THR A 559 -10.57 24.64 -29.51
C THR A 559 -10.12 24.88 -30.94
N ILE A 560 -10.98 24.51 -31.89
CA ILE A 560 -10.85 24.93 -33.29
C ILE A 560 -12.08 25.79 -33.59
N ARG A 561 -11.85 27.07 -33.92
CA ARG A 561 -12.92 27.92 -34.47
C ARG A 561 -13.16 27.52 -35.92
N VAL A 562 -14.33 26.97 -36.19
CA VAL A 562 -14.79 26.66 -37.54
C VAL A 562 -15.98 27.58 -37.82
N HIS A 563 -15.77 28.58 -38.67
CA HIS A 563 -16.76 29.64 -38.94
C HIS A 563 -17.21 30.38 -37.65
N GLN A 564 -18.51 30.35 -37.32
CA GLN A 564 -19.13 30.99 -36.14
C GLN A 564 -19.23 30.05 -34.92
N HIS A 565 -18.77 28.80 -35.02
CA HIS A 565 -18.91 27.78 -33.97
C HIS A 565 -17.56 27.33 -33.40
N VAL A 566 -17.53 27.05 -32.09
CA VAL A 566 -16.35 26.57 -31.37
C VAL A 566 -16.41 25.04 -31.27
N ALA A 567 -15.52 24.35 -31.97
CA ALA A 567 -15.40 22.90 -31.90
C ALA A 567 -14.37 22.45 -30.86
N CYS A 568 -14.64 21.34 -30.15
CA CYS A 568 -13.64 20.68 -29.32
C CYS A 568 -12.87 19.60 -30.10
N LEU A 569 -11.59 19.46 -29.81
CA LEU A 569 -10.76 18.38 -30.34
C LEU A 569 -11.22 17.00 -29.82
N PRO A 570 -11.02 15.91 -30.59
CA PRO A 570 -11.41 14.55 -30.18
C PRO A 570 -10.68 14.03 -28.93
N CYS A 571 -9.46 14.52 -28.67
CA CYS A 571 -8.73 14.18 -27.45
C CYS A 571 -9.43 14.73 -26.19
N VAL A 572 -10.05 15.90 -26.27
CA VAL A 572 -10.82 16.52 -25.18
C VAL A 572 -12.04 15.68 -24.84
N LEU A 573 -12.74 15.17 -25.88
CA LEU A 573 -13.87 14.25 -25.71
C LEU A 573 -13.46 13.02 -24.87
N THR A 574 -12.29 12.44 -25.19
CA THR A 574 -11.79 11.25 -24.48
C THR A 574 -11.28 11.55 -23.07
N GLN A 575 -10.66 12.72 -22.86
CA GLN A 575 -10.26 13.18 -21.52
C GLN A 575 -11.46 13.37 -20.60
N LEU A 576 -12.56 13.88 -21.15
CA LEU A 576 -13.84 14.02 -20.45
C LEU A 576 -14.54 12.67 -20.20
N GLY A 577 -14.00 11.56 -20.70
CA GLY A 577 -14.52 10.22 -20.47
C GLY A 577 -15.55 9.76 -21.49
N TYR A 578 -15.56 10.34 -22.69
CA TYR A 578 -16.49 10.02 -23.77
C TYR A 578 -15.78 9.56 -25.03
N VAL A 579 -16.46 8.72 -25.80
CA VAL A 579 -15.94 8.16 -27.05
C VAL A 579 -17.04 8.07 -28.09
N THR A 580 -16.64 8.02 -29.37
CA THR A 580 -17.57 7.94 -30.50
C THR A 580 -17.57 6.55 -31.13
N VAL A 581 -18.76 6.02 -31.37
CA VAL A 581 -18.96 4.75 -32.08
C VAL A 581 -19.90 4.95 -33.26
N THR A 582 -19.71 4.16 -34.32
CA THR A 582 -20.57 4.17 -35.51
C THR A 582 -21.14 2.80 -35.77
N ARG A 583 -22.31 2.75 -36.41
CA ARG A 583 -22.92 1.49 -36.82
C ARG A 583 -22.14 0.89 -37.99
N ARG A 584 -21.74 -0.38 -37.88
CA ARG A 584 -21.10 -1.11 -38.97
C ARG A 584 -22.14 -1.45 -40.03
N THR A 585 -22.04 -0.82 -41.19
CA THR A 585 -22.89 -1.12 -42.36
C THR A 585 -22.29 -2.26 -43.17
N ALA A 586 -23.09 -3.23 -43.59
CA ALA A 586 -22.64 -4.43 -44.31
C ALA A 586 -22.08 -4.20 -45.74
N SER A 587 -21.86 -2.94 -46.14
CA SER A 587 -21.67 -2.56 -47.55
C SER A 587 -20.38 -1.76 -47.82
N ASP A 588 -19.30 -2.02 -47.08
CA ASP A 588 -17.96 -1.48 -47.42
C ASP A 588 -17.13 -2.46 -48.28
N THR A 589 -17.76 -3.49 -48.88
CA THR A 589 -17.08 -4.52 -49.71
C THR A 589 -17.72 -4.77 -51.08
N THR A 590 -18.52 -3.83 -51.60
CA THR A 590 -19.10 -3.95 -52.95
C THR A 590 -18.79 -2.71 -53.78
N THR A 591 -17.91 -2.90 -54.76
CA THR A 591 -17.71 -2.04 -55.92
C THR A 591 -19.02 -1.90 -56.69
N GLY A 592 -19.72 -0.79 -56.50
CA GLY A 592 -20.92 -0.40 -57.23
C GLY A 592 -21.04 1.14 -57.28
N PRO A 593 -21.82 1.69 -58.22
CA PRO A 593 -21.77 3.12 -58.58
C PRO A 593 -22.17 4.03 -57.41
N VAL A 594 -21.48 5.17 -57.34
CA VAL A 594 -21.50 6.15 -56.25
C VAL A 594 -22.86 6.84 -56.16
N LEU A 595 -23.76 6.33 -55.31
CA LEU A 595 -24.78 7.18 -54.67
C LEU A 595 -24.12 8.02 -53.57
N PRO A 596 -24.60 9.24 -53.28
CA PRO A 596 -24.13 10.04 -52.17
C PRO A 596 -24.29 9.24 -50.87
N LYS A 597 -23.17 8.96 -50.20
CA LYS A 597 -23.17 8.23 -48.92
C LYS A 597 -24.02 9.02 -47.92
N PRO A 598 -25.01 8.39 -47.25
CA PRO A 598 -25.78 9.06 -46.21
C PRO A 598 -24.84 9.60 -45.12
N PRO A 599 -25.17 10.73 -44.50
CA PRO A 599 -24.33 11.35 -43.48
C PRO A 599 -24.05 10.36 -42.36
N LYS A 600 -22.76 10.14 -42.06
CA LYS A 600 -22.34 9.19 -41.03
C LYS A 600 -22.73 9.73 -39.65
N THR A 601 -23.66 9.06 -38.99
CA THR A 601 -24.03 9.36 -37.60
C THR A 601 -23.02 8.73 -36.65
N PHE A 602 -22.46 9.53 -35.74
CA PHE A 602 -21.59 9.04 -34.66
C PHE A 602 -22.31 9.13 -33.32
N PHE A 603 -22.37 8.05 -32.57
CA PHE A 603 -22.98 8.03 -31.24
C PHE A 603 -21.91 8.32 -30.19
N VAL A 604 -22.19 9.25 -29.28
CA VAL A 604 -21.32 9.58 -28.15
C VAL A 604 -21.74 8.75 -26.95
N ILE A 605 -20.83 7.93 -26.44
CA ILE A 605 -21.04 7.06 -25.28
C ILE A 605 -19.95 7.30 -24.23
N SER A 606 -20.19 6.85 -23.00
CA SER A 606 -19.14 6.83 -21.97
C SER A 606 -18.03 5.85 -22.36
N ILE A 607 -16.79 6.19 -22.05
CA ILE A 607 -15.62 5.34 -22.25
C ILE A 607 -15.74 3.98 -21.55
N TYR A 608 -16.45 3.92 -20.41
CA TYR A 608 -16.74 2.69 -19.69
C TYR A 608 -17.58 1.69 -20.49
N ALA A 609 -18.37 2.20 -21.44
CA ALA A 609 -19.26 1.39 -22.27
C ALA A 609 -18.64 1.02 -23.63
N LEU A 610 -17.40 1.43 -23.92
CA LEU A 610 -16.75 1.19 -25.21
C LEU A 610 -16.60 -0.30 -25.53
N VAL A 611 -15.94 -1.05 -24.65
CA VAL A 611 -15.71 -2.49 -24.85
C VAL A 611 -17.03 -3.26 -24.89
N PRO A 612 -18.00 -3.01 -23.98
CA PRO A 612 -19.35 -3.57 -24.09
C PRO A 612 -20.06 -3.27 -25.43
N ALA A 613 -19.91 -2.04 -25.95
CA ALA A 613 -20.50 -1.65 -27.23
C ALA A 613 -19.89 -2.39 -28.43
N LEU A 614 -18.60 -2.72 -28.37
CA LEU A 614 -17.87 -3.37 -29.47
C LEU A 614 -18.02 -4.90 -29.49
N LEU A 615 -17.95 -5.56 -28.32
CA LEU A 615 -17.84 -7.03 -28.26
C LEU A 615 -19.18 -7.75 -28.51
N CYS A 616 -20.30 -7.23 -28.01
CA CYS A 616 -21.67 -7.55 -28.46
C CYS A 616 -22.69 -6.85 -27.56
N PRO A 617 -23.47 -5.89 -28.07
CA PRO A 617 -24.59 -5.29 -27.33
C PRO A 617 -25.66 -6.31 -26.87
N ARG A 618 -25.65 -7.52 -27.45
CA ARG A 618 -26.55 -8.63 -27.12
C ARG A 618 -26.16 -9.39 -25.86
N LEU A 619 -24.88 -9.36 -25.48
CA LEU A 619 -24.38 -10.13 -24.33
C LEU A 619 -24.65 -9.41 -23.00
N PHE A 620 -24.78 -8.07 -23.05
CA PHE A 620 -25.01 -7.24 -21.88
C PHE A 620 -26.50 -6.97 -21.69
N TRP A 621 -26.98 -7.12 -20.45
CA TRP A 621 -28.40 -6.97 -20.09
C TRP A 621 -28.88 -5.51 -20.26
N PHE A 622 -27.95 -4.55 -20.20
CA PHE A 622 -28.19 -3.13 -20.39
C PHE A 622 -27.40 -2.61 -21.61
N PRO A 623 -28.06 -2.12 -22.67
CA PRO A 623 -27.37 -1.51 -23.79
C PRO A 623 -26.65 -0.24 -23.31
N PRO A 624 -25.50 0.11 -23.91
CA PRO A 624 -24.82 1.36 -23.63
C PRO A 624 -25.74 2.57 -23.81
N ARG A 625 -25.81 3.43 -22.79
CA ARG A 625 -26.54 4.71 -22.87
C ARG A 625 -25.79 5.67 -23.79
N THR A 626 -26.51 6.33 -24.68
CA THR A 626 -25.98 7.39 -25.54
C THR A 626 -26.18 8.75 -24.87
N TYR A 627 -25.13 9.58 -24.89
CA TYR A 627 -25.21 10.96 -24.43
C TYR A 627 -25.73 11.90 -25.53
N GLY A 628 -25.48 11.53 -26.78
CA GLY A 628 -25.83 12.32 -27.94
C GLY A 628 -25.40 11.62 -29.23
N HIS A 629 -25.73 12.24 -30.35
CA HIS A 629 -25.19 11.88 -31.64
C HIS A 629 -24.59 13.10 -32.33
N VAL A 630 -23.53 12.86 -33.10
CA VAL A 630 -22.88 13.86 -33.95
C VAL A 630 -23.26 13.57 -35.39
N VAL A 631 -23.90 14.55 -36.03
CA VAL A 631 -24.25 14.54 -37.45
C VAL A 631 -23.67 15.80 -38.06
N ASP A 632 -22.85 15.64 -39.10
CA ASP A 632 -22.14 16.73 -39.78
C ASP A 632 -21.41 17.68 -38.82
N GLY A 633 -20.75 17.09 -37.81
CA GLY A 633 -19.98 17.80 -36.79
C GLY A 633 -20.78 18.43 -35.66
N LYS A 634 -22.12 18.52 -35.75
CA LYS A 634 -22.98 19.11 -34.70
C LYS A 634 -23.40 18.07 -33.68
N PHE A 635 -23.18 18.35 -32.39
CA PHE A 635 -23.66 17.49 -31.31
C PHE A 635 -25.12 17.78 -30.98
N ILE A 636 -25.93 16.72 -30.93
CA ILE A 636 -27.32 16.77 -30.49
C ILE A 636 -27.45 15.87 -29.27
N ALA A 637 -27.75 16.49 -28.13
CA ALA A 637 -27.99 15.77 -26.88
C ALA A 637 -29.24 14.89 -27.03
N THR A 638 -29.10 13.61 -26.68
CA THR A 638 -30.22 12.67 -26.64
C THR A 638 -30.22 12.00 -25.27
N PRO A 639 -30.65 12.72 -24.21
CA PRO A 639 -30.79 12.11 -22.90
C PRO A 639 -31.74 10.90 -23.00
N ASP A 640 -31.37 9.83 -22.31
CA ASP A 640 -32.18 8.59 -22.18
C ASP A 640 -32.30 7.70 -23.42
N ALA A 641 -31.48 7.94 -24.45
CA ALA A 641 -31.33 7.01 -25.57
C ALA A 641 -30.27 5.92 -25.31
N TYR A 642 -30.43 4.78 -25.98
CA TYR A 642 -29.55 3.62 -25.86
C TYR A 642 -29.11 3.13 -27.24
N LEU A 643 -27.92 2.53 -27.32
CA LEU A 643 -27.48 1.84 -28.54
C LEU A 643 -28.40 0.66 -28.86
N ASP A 644 -28.61 0.44 -30.17
CA ASP A 644 -29.40 -0.67 -30.67
C ASP A 644 -28.68 -2.01 -30.38
N ARG A 645 -29.36 -2.90 -29.66
CA ARG A 645 -28.85 -4.22 -29.28
C ARG A 645 -28.56 -5.12 -30.49
N GLN A 646 -29.27 -4.93 -31.59
CA GLN A 646 -29.15 -5.79 -32.76
C GLN A 646 -28.04 -5.37 -33.71
N ALA A 647 -27.59 -4.11 -33.60
CA ALA A 647 -26.54 -3.53 -34.41
C ALA A 647 -25.13 -3.96 -33.97
N ARG A 648 -24.20 -4.01 -34.94
CA ARG A 648 -22.77 -4.08 -34.65
C ARG A 648 -22.20 -2.67 -34.72
N TYR A 649 -21.36 -2.32 -33.75
CA TYR A 649 -20.69 -1.02 -33.70
C TYR A 649 -19.20 -1.19 -33.94
N GLU A 650 -18.59 -0.15 -34.50
CA GLU A 650 -17.15 -0.01 -34.61
C GLU A 650 -16.72 1.34 -34.04
N TYR A 651 -15.54 1.33 -33.42
CA TYR A 651 -14.91 2.53 -32.93
C TYR A 651 -14.46 3.38 -34.13
N LYS A 652 -14.93 4.63 -34.18
CA LYS A 652 -14.47 5.61 -35.17
C LYS A 652 -14.30 6.95 -34.52
N HIS A 653 -13.16 7.57 -34.77
CA HIS A 653 -12.88 8.94 -34.35
C HIS A 653 -13.70 9.93 -35.17
N VAL A 654 -14.45 10.78 -34.48
CA VAL A 654 -14.97 12.03 -35.05
C VAL A 654 -13.81 13.02 -35.15
N THR A 655 -13.78 13.84 -36.21
CA THR A 655 -12.73 14.84 -36.45
C THR A 655 -12.94 16.14 -35.67
N HIS A 656 -14.18 16.57 -35.44
CA HIS A 656 -14.55 17.75 -34.64
C HIS A 656 -15.99 17.63 -34.11
N VAL A 657 -16.26 18.21 -32.93
CA VAL A 657 -17.59 18.24 -32.30
C VAL A 657 -17.95 19.68 -31.92
N HIS A 658 -19.00 20.23 -32.53
CA HIS A 658 -19.54 21.58 -32.31
C HIS A 658 -20.57 21.61 -31.16
#